data_AF-A0A2G2VHG5-F1
#
_entry.id   AF-A0A2G2VHG5-F1
#
_cell.length_a   1.000
_cell.length_b   1.000
_cell.length_c   1.000
_cell.angle_alpha   90.00
_cell.angle_beta   90.00
_cell.angle_gamma   90.00
#
_symmetry.space_group_name_H-M   'P 1'
#
loop_
_entity.id
_entity.type
_entity.pdbx_description
1 polymer ?
#
loop_
_entity_poly.entity_id
_entity_poly.type
_entity_poly.pdbx_seq_one_letter_code
_entity_poly.pdbx_strand_id
1 'polypeptide(L)'
;MKRLSASNLARRLFKSNSLHTYSQSPKENIENTGSYDAINVILNHDFSEGLHLWRTNCCNAFVVPAGSGNYKGVAEDVGCSYAVVTNRNECWQGLEQDITSRISAGCVYTVSACVGASGTFHGSTDVQATLRLVYQNAETSYLFISKKSVTKEGWQMLEGSFSLSTMPNQVVFYLEGPSPGSDLLIKSVIITCPSLTDYESSQPTSSCTDDERIIINTNFDDRLNSWSGRGCKVVCHDCMTDGNINPASGKYFASATERTQSWNGIQQDITGRVKQKLAYEMTAIVRLHGHNANSADVRGTLWVQAADNREQYIGIAKVQATDKDWVQLQGKFLLNESPSKAVIFLEGPPPGTDILLNSLVVNHAAKPPPPLPPVVENAVFGVNIITNAHLKNGTNGWFPLGNCRMNVETGSPRIIPPMARDSLGSHEPLSGRYIAVTNRTETWMGPAQVITEKVKLYLTYQVSSWVKIGQASGPQNVSVALGVDDQWVNGGQVEVNDDQWHEIGGSFRIEKQAAKVMVYVQGPPAGVDLMVAGLHVFPVDRRARFNHLKRQTEKIRKRDVILKFSGSDSACLLGPSVRVRQKQNSFPFGSCICRTNMDNEDFNDFFVKNFNWAVFGNELKWYSTEAQQGKFNYRDADELLDFCTRNDIQVRGHCIFWEVESTVQAWIRSLNNNDLMTALQNRLSGLLTRYKGKFKHYDVNNEMMHGSYYQERLGKEIWANMFKRAHQLDPSAILFVNDYHVEDGCDTRSSPEKYIEHILELQDQGAPVGGIGIQGHIDYPVGPIVCSALDKLSILGLPIWFTEVDVSSSNEHVRADDLEAMLREAFAHPAVEGVILWGFWELFMSRENAHLVNAEGDINEAGRRYLALKQEWLSNAHGHIDEQGQFNFRGFHGSYEVDVATASKKITKTFVVDKGDDALVISIDT
;
A
#
# COMPACT_ATOMS: atom_id res chain seq x y z
N MET A 1 10.86 43.74 -24.18
CA MET A 1 10.97 44.99 -24.96
C MET A 1 12.39 45.08 -25.52
N LYS A 2 12.57 45.06 -26.86
CA LYS A 2 13.83 45.19 -27.65
C LYS A 2 14.90 44.11 -27.38
N ARG A 3 15.69 43.57 -28.31
CA ARG A 3 16.08 43.72 -29.75
C ARG A 3 17.12 42.56 -29.92
N LEU A 4 17.30 41.79 -31.00
CA LEU A 4 17.80 42.04 -32.37
C LEU A 4 18.38 40.65 -32.80
N SER A 5 17.91 40.01 -33.87
CA SER A 5 18.51 39.93 -35.24
C SER A 5 19.32 38.66 -35.58
N ALA A 6 18.98 38.12 -36.76
CA ALA A 6 19.82 37.47 -37.79
C ALA A 6 20.49 36.13 -37.42
N SER A 7 20.04 34.97 -37.94
CA SER A 7 20.14 34.43 -39.32
C SER A 7 21.56 34.03 -39.76
N ASN A 8 21.81 32.72 -39.96
CA ASN A 8 22.36 32.19 -41.23
C ASN A 8 22.36 30.65 -41.33
N LEU A 9 21.94 30.19 -42.51
CA LEU A 9 22.32 29.04 -43.35
C LEU A 9 23.06 27.84 -42.70
N ALA A 10 22.87 26.57 -43.06
CA ALA A 10 22.07 25.90 -44.09
C ALA A 10 22.10 24.39 -43.79
N ARG A 11 21.02 23.65 -44.10
CA ARG A 11 21.09 22.20 -44.34
C ARG A 11 20.30 21.84 -45.59
N ARG A 12 21.01 21.17 -46.49
CA ARG A 12 20.57 20.60 -47.76
C ARG A 12 20.17 19.15 -47.54
N LEU A 13 19.13 18.72 -48.27
CA LEU A 13 18.84 17.37 -48.77
C LEU A 13 18.32 16.36 -47.71
N PHE A 14 17.33 15.50 -47.93
CA PHE A 14 16.72 14.92 -49.14
C PHE A 14 15.22 14.67 -48.91
N LYS A 15 14.43 14.75 -49.99
CA LYS A 15 13.10 14.14 -50.11
C LYS A 15 13.07 13.31 -51.39
N SER A 16 12.25 12.25 -51.34
CA SER A 16 11.59 11.51 -52.42
C SER A 16 12.44 10.63 -53.35
N ASN A 17 12.12 9.34 -53.43
CA ASN A 17 11.17 8.86 -54.43
C ASN A 17 10.72 7.40 -54.22
N SER A 18 9.50 7.17 -54.70
CA SER A 18 8.76 5.93 -54.91
C SER A 18 9.27 5.07 -56.08
N LEU A 19 8.94 3.76 -56.12
CA LEU A 19 8.20 3.03 -57.19
C LEU A 19 8.50 1.49 -57.22
N HIS A 20 7.42 0.69 -57.27
CA HIS A 20 7.12 -0.58 -58.00
C HIS A 20 8.19 -1.72 -58.17
N THR A 21 7.95 -3.05 -58.26
CA THR A 21 6.80 -4.03 -58.29
C THR A 21 7.35 -5.47 -58.50
N TYR A 22 6.53 -6.52 -58.21
CA TYR A 22 6.58 -7.97 -58.60
C TYR A 22 7.67 -8.87 -57.95
N SER A 23 7.48 -10.16 -57.59
CA SER A 23 6.56 -11.23 -58.01
C SER A 23 6.28 -12.30 -56.92
N GLN A 24 5.34 -13.22 -57.21
CA GLN A 24 4.70 -14.24 -56.35
C GLN A 24 5.49 -15.56 -56.08
N SER A 25 5.37 -16.05 -54.83
CA SER A 25 5.14 -17.45 -54.35
C SER A 25 6.24 -18.54 -54.53
N PRO A 26 6.36 -19.58 -53.66
CA PRO A 26 5.25 -20.45 -53.22
C PRO A 26 5.07 -20.60 -51.71
N LYS A 27 3.83 -21.00 -51.35
CA LYS A 27 3.42 -21.48 -50.04
C LYS A 27 4.19 -22.76 -49.68
N GLU A 28 4.81 -22.77 -48.52
CA GLU A 28 4.97 -23.99 -47.73
C GLU A 28 4.12 -23.85 -46.47
N ASN A 29 3.21 -24.80 -46.30
CA ASN A 29 2.43 -25.02 -45.11
C ASN A 29 3.39 -25.34 -43.96
N ILE A 30 3.43 -24.48 -42.94
CA ILE A 30 3.70 -24.95 -41.59
C ILE A 30 2.39 -24.75 -40.85
N GLU A 31 1.75 -25.88 -40.59
CA GLU A 31 0.55 -25.99 -39.80
C GLU A 31 0.74 -25.26 -38.47
N ASN A 32 -0.24 -24.42 -38.20
CA ASN A 32 -0.47 -23.77 -36.93
C ASN A 32 -0.86 -24.86 -35.91
N THR A 33 0.12 -25.57 -35.37
CA THR A 33 -0.07 -26.37 -34.16
C THR A 33 0.28 -25.49 -32.97
N GLY A 34 -0.75 -24.91 -32.35
CA GLY A 34 -0.63 -24.24 -31.06
C GLY A 34 -0.02 -25.20 -30.05
N SER A 35 1.17 -24.84 -29.57
CA SER A 35 1.77 -25.40 -28.36
C SER A 35 1.57 -24.36 -27.27
N TYR A 36 0.88 -24.74 -26.21
CA TYR A 36 0.77 -23.98 -24.97
C TYR A 36 2.17 -23.93 -24.34
N ASP A 37 2.89 -22.82 -24.51
CA ASP A 37 4.27 -22.71 -24.04
C ASP A 37 4.32 -22.59 -22.50
N ALA A 38 5.06 -23.52 -21.88
CA ALA A 38 5.33 -23.54 -20.45
C ALA A 38 6.02 -22.24 -19.99
N ILE A 39 5.52 -21.63 -18.92
CA ILE A 39 6.06 -20.39 -18.35
C ILE A 39 7.50 -20.62 -17.87
N ASN A 40 8.44 -19.79 -18.34
CA ASN A 40 9.83 -19.80 -17.88
C ASN A 40 9.93 -19.30 -16.42
N VAL A 41 10.54 -20.10 -15.55
CA VAL A 41 10.78 -19.79 -14.13
C VAL A 41 11.73 -18.59 -13.99
N ILE A 42 12.74 -18.48 -14.87
CA ILE A 42 13.71 -17.37 -14.83
C ILE A 42 13.10 -16.11 -15.43
N LEU A 43 13.15 -15.01 -14.68
CA LEU A 43 12.79 -13.67 -15.16
C LEU A 43 13.96 -12.98 -15.85
N ASN A 44 13.62 -12.07 -16.77
CA ASN A 44 14.60 -11.34 -17.59
C ASN A 44 15.65 -12.31 -18.14
N HIS A 45 15.16 -13.42 -18.70
CA HIS A 45 15.99 -14.56 -19.07
C HIS A 45 16.88 -14.29 -20.27
N ASP A 46 16.56 -13.27 -21.07
CA ASP A 46 17.27 -12.86 -22.30
C ASP A 46 18.04 -11.55 -22.13
N PHE A 47 18.07 -11.00 -20.90
CA PHE A 47 18.75 -9.74 -20.55
C PHE A 47 18.25 -8.52 -21.32
N SER A 48 17.03 -8.56 -21.86
CA SER A 48 16.39 -7.42 -22.54
C SER A 48 16.17 -6.21 -21.60
N GLU A 49 16.03 -6.45 -20.30
CA GLU A 49 15.94 -5.42 -19.25
C GLU A 49 17.29 -5.12 -18.56
N GLY A 50 18.41 -5.51 -19.15
CA GLY A 50 19.73 -5.40 -18.53
C GLY A 50 19.96 -6.52 -17.49
N LEU A 51 20.63 -6.22 -16.37
CA LEU A 51 20.81 -7.18 -15.26
C LEU A 51 19.66 -7.14 -14.24
N HIS A 52 18.54 -6.51 -14.58
CA HIS A 52 17.38 -6.45 -13.69
C HIS A 52 17.00 -7.88 -13.23
N LEU A 53 16.79 -8.07 -11.93
CA LEU A 53 16.49 -9.35 -11.26
C LEU A 53 17.62 -10.38 -11.18
N TRP A 54 18.76 -10.12 -11.83
CA TRP A 54 19.98 -10.93 -11.69
C TRP A 54 20.93 -10.29 -10.69
N ARG A 55 21.50 -11.11 -9.79
CA ARG A 55 22.51 -10.68 -8.82
C ARG A 55 23.88 -11.24 -9.18
N THR A 56 24.91 -10.43 -8.98
CA THR A 56 26.30 -10.87 -9.14
C THR A 56 26.79 -11.52 -7.85
N ASN A 57 27.29 -12.75 -7.94
CA ASN A 57 27.90 -13.44 -6.82
C ASN A 57 29.41 -13.14 -6.78
N CYS A 58 29.81 -12.16 -5.97
CA CYS A 58 31.20 -11.73 -5.76
C CYS A 58 32.00 -11.42 -7.04
N CYS A 59 31.34 -10.91 -8.09
CA CYS A 59 31.93 -10.53 -9.38
C CYS A 59 31.27 -9.27 -9.94
N ASN A 60 31.73 -8.80 -11.11
CA ASN A 60 31.10 -7.70 -11.83
C ASN A 60 30.33 -8.26 -13.04
N ALA A 61 29.23 -7.62 -13.43
CA ALA A 61 28.55 -7.95 -14.68
C ALA A 61 27.98 -6.72 -15.37
N PHE A 62 27.83 -6.80 -16.69
CA PHE A 62 27.11 -5.82 -17.51
C PHE A 62 26.45 -6.50 -18.70
N VAL A 63 25.52 -5.83 -19.37
CA VAL A 63 24.84 -6.36 -20.57
C VAL A 63 25.38 -5.69 -21.82
N VAL A 64 25.65 -6.49 -22.84
CA VAL A 64 25.97 -6.05 -24.20
C VAL A 64 24.66 -6.03 -25.00
N PRO A 65 24.17 -4.86 -25.46
CA PRO A 65 22.94 -4.76 -26.22
C PRO A 65 23.03 -5.39 -27.62
N ALA A 66 21.91 -5.89 -28.13
CA ALA A 66 21.79 -6.37 -29.50
C ALA A 66 22.31 -5.34 -30.54
N GLY A 67 23.18 -5.77 -31.45
CA GLY A 67 23.73 -4.93 -32.53
C GLY A 67 24.92 -4.04 -32.13
N SER A 68 25.45 -4.18 -30.91
CA SER A 68 26.76 -3.64 -30.55
C SER A 68 27.85 -4.69 -30.85
N GLY A 69 28.83 -4.34 -31.69
CA GLY A 69 29.77 -5.31 -32.28
C GLY A 69 30.57 -6.18 -31.29
N ASN A 70 31.27 -7.19 -31.82
CA ASN A 70 31.91 -8.28 -31.08
C ASN A 70 32.67 -7.89 -29.80
N TYR A 71 32.20 -8.39 -28.64
CA TYR A 71 32.97 -8.36 -27.39
C TYR A 71 34.10 -9.39 -27.43
N LYS A 72 35.35 -8.93 -27.43
CA LYS A 72 36.59 -9.74 -27.28
C LYS A 72 36.62 -11.04 -28.12
N GLY A 73 36.24 -10.96 -29.40
CA GLY A 73 36.50 -12.02 -30.38
C GLY A 73 35.52 -13.21 -30.38
N VAL A 74 34.37 -13.11 -29.71
CA VAL A 74 33.26 -14.07 -29.88
C VAL A 74 32.44 -13.71 -31.12
N ALA A 75 32.08 -14.69 -31.95
CA ALA A 75 31.33 -14.48 -33.19
C ALA A 75 29.96 -13.81 -32.94
N GLU A 76 29.63 -12.83 -33.78
CA GLU A 76 28.42 -12.01 -33.70
C GLU A 76 27.17 -12.86 -33.93
N ASP A 77 26.20 -12.79 -33.02
CA ASP A 77 24.86 -13.32 -33.24
C ASP A 77 23.89 -12.15 -33.36
N VAL A 78 23.42 -11.91 -34.58
CA VAL A 78 22.70 -10.69 -34.97
C VAL A 78 21.29 -10.73 -34.37
N GLY A 79 21.06 -9.98 -33.29
CA GLY A 79 19.70 -9.65 -32.81
C GLY A 79 19.38 -9.85 -31.33
N CYS A 80 20.31 -10.32 -30.48
CA CYS A 80 20.02 -10.56 -29.05
C CYS A 80 21.02 -9.86 -28.11
N SER A 81 20.54 -9.40 -26.95
CA SER A 81 21.38 -8.93 -25.83
C SER A 81 21.96 -10.13 -25.07
N TYR A 82 23.09 -9.93 -24.38
CA TYR A 82 23.67 -10.95 -23.51
C TYR A 82 24.43 -10.34 -22.33
N ALA A 83 24.50 -11.05 -21.21
CA ALA A 83 25.27 -10.65 -20.04
C ALA A 83 26.73 -11.11 -20.13
N VAL A 84 27.63 -10.25 -19.67
CA VAL A 84 29.07 -10.49 -19.53
C VAL A 84 29.42 -10.37 -18.05
N VAL A 85 29.90 -11.46 -17.47
CA VAL A 85 30.39 -11.51 -16.09
C VAL A 85 31.91 -11.48 -16.11
N THR A 86 32.48 -10.48 -15.44
CA THR A 86 33.91 -10.15 -15.44
C THR A 86 34.46 -10.04 -14.02
N ASN A 87 35.77 -9.82 -13.90
CA ASN A 87 36.46 -9.69 -12.62
C ASN A 87 36.25 -10.91 -11.70
N ARG A 88 36.31 -12.10 -12.31
CA ARG A 88 36.11 -13.38 -11.64
C ARG A 88 37.46 -13.93 -11.16
N ASN A 89 37.66 -13.98 -9.84
CA ASN A 89 38.85 -14.50 -9.18
C ASN A 89 38.69 -15.95 -8.72
N GLU A 90 37.45 -16.46 -8.67
CA GLU A 90 37.13 -17.84 -8.29
C GLU A 90 36.12 -18.45 -9.28
N CYS A 91 36.15 -19.77 -9.46
CA CYS A 91 35.30 -20.45 -10.44
C CYS A 91 33.81 -20.43 -10.08
N TRP A 92 33.45 -20.28 -8.80
CA TRP A 92 32.06 -20.25 -8.32
C TRP A 92 31.37 -18.89 -8.48
N GLN A 93 32.12 -17.85 -8.84
CA GLN A 93 31.57 -16.51 -9.05
C GLN A 93 30.78 -16.46 -10.36
N GLY A 94 29.64 -15.78 -10.36
CA GLY A 94 28.72 -15.81 -11.51
C GLY A 94 27.46 -14.97 -11.33
N LEU A 95 26.45 -15.23 -12.17
CA LEU A 95 25.12 -14.62 -12.06
C LEU A 95 24.12 -15.57 -11.41
N GLU A 96 23.34 -15.04 -10.47
CA GLU A 96 22.38 -15.79 -9.68
C GLU A 96 20.98 -15.12 -9.66
N GLN A 97 19.93 -15.93 -9.61
CA GLN A 97 18.54 -15.50 -9.44
C GLN A 97 17.84 -16.42 -8.42
N ASP A 98 17.10 -15.80 -7.50
CA ASP A 98 16.29 -16.53 -6.53
C ASP A 98 15.01 -17.02 -7.20
N ILE A 99 14.82 -18.33 -7.24
CA ILE A 99 13.69 -18.99 -7.91
C ILE A 99 12.71 -19.63 -6.91
N THR A 100 12.87 -19.39 -5.61
CA THR A 100 12.14 -20.08 -4.53
C THR A 100 10.63 -20.04 -4.71
N SER A 101 10.07 -18.88 -5.05
CA SER A 101 8.63 -18.67 -5.20
C SER A 101 8.04 -19.19 -6.52
N ARG A 102 8.88 -19.75 -7.39
CA ARG A 102 8.53 -20.08 -8.78
C ARG A 102 8.74 -21.55 -9.10
N ILE A 103 9.18 -22.32 -8.12
CA ILE A 103 9.30 -23.77 -8.21
C ILE A 103 8.51 -24.44 -7.08
N SER A 104 8.21 -25.72 -7.24
CA SER A 104 7.45 -26.51 -6.28
C SER A 104 8.12 -27.87 -6.10
N ALA A 105 8.05 -28.41 -4.88
CA ALA A 105 8.54 -29.76 -4.61
C ALA A 105 7.72 -30.79 -5.39
N GLY A 106 8.38 -31.89 -5.79
CA GLY A 106 7.77 -32.96 -6.58
C GLY A 106 7.67 -32.70 -8.09
N CYS A 107 7.99 -31.48 -8.55
CA CYS A 107 8.07 -31.16 -9.98
C CYS A 107 9.47 -31.40 -10.56
N VAL A 108 9.54 -31.81 -11.84
CA VAL A 108 10.79 -31.95 -12.60
C VAL A 108 10.96 -30.74 -13.51
N TYR A 109 11.99 -29.95 -13.26
CA TYR A 109 12.34 -28.76 -14.03
C TYR A 109 13.43 -29.09 -15.04
N THR A 110 13.23 -28.65 -16.29
CA THR A 110 14.25 -28.71 -17.33
C THR A 110 14.93 -27.35 -17.43
N VAL A 111 16.27 -27.34 -17.46
CA VAL A 111 17.12 -26.16 -17.55
C VAL A 111 17.82 -26.16 -18.90
N SER A 112 17.78 -25.04 -19.60
CA SER A 112 18.50 -24.78 -20.84
C SER A 112 19.09 -23.38 -20.82
N ALA A 113 20.42 -23.26 -20.76
CA ALA A 113 21.14 -21.99 -20.74
C ALA A 113 22.10 -21.88 -21.92
N CYS A 114 22.00 -20.79 -22.68
CA CYS A 114 22.93 -20.49 -23.77
C CYS A 114 24.10 -19.68 -23.23
N VAL A 115 25.28 -20.31 -23.15
CA VAL A 115 26.46 -19.79 -22.45
C VAL A 115 27.71 -19.79 -23.32
N GLY A 116 28.67 -18.93 -23.00
CA GLY A 116 29.97 -18.83 -23.66
C GLY A 116 31.05 -18.33 -22.70
N ALA A 117 32.29 -18.25 -23.18
CA ALA A 117 33.40 -17.71 -22.41
C ALA A 117 34.34 -16.87 -23.28
N SER A 118 34.91 -15.82 -22.70
CA SER A 118 35.95 -15.00 -23.34
C SER A 118 37.13 -14.75 -22.39
N GLY A 119 38.35 -14.54 -22.89
CA GLY A 119 39.53 -14.29 -22.05
C GLY A 119 40.75 -15.17 -22.38
N THR A 120 41.69 -15.28 -21.45
CA THR A 120 42.99 -15.96 -21.64
C THR A 120 42.94 -17.43 -21.21
N PHE A 121 42.23 -18.27 -21.98
CA PHE A 121 42.27 -19.73 -21.85
C PHE A 121 42.62 -20.40 -23.19
N HIS A 122 43.24 -21.59 -23.15
CA HIS A 122 43.58 -22.39 -24.34
C HIS A 122 42.66 -23.61 -24.44
N GLY A 123 42.07 -23.85 -25.61
CA GLY A 123 41.13 -24.95 -25.83
C GLY A 123 39.72 -24.63 -25.32
N SER A 124 39.16 -25.51 -24.50
CA SER A 124 37.83 -25.36 -23.90
C SER A 124 37.91 -25.13 -22.39
N THR A 125 36.91 -24.44 -21.83
CA THR A 125 36.72 -24.23 -20.40
C THR A 125 35.29 -24.55 -20.01
N ASP A 126 35.02 -24.81 -18.73
CA ASP A 126 33.72 -25.34 -18.33
C ASP A 126 32.83 -24.29 -17.66
N VAL A 127 31.57 -24.22 -18.11
CA VAL A 127 30.48 -23.49 -17.45
C VAL A 127 29.53 -24.50 -16.82
N GLN A 128 28.99 -24.18 -15.65
CA GLN A 128 28.17 -25.05 -14.82
C GLN A 128 26.90 -24.33 -14.37
N ALA A 129 25.82 -25.08 -14.23
CA ALA A 129 24.58 -24.62 -13.60
C ALA A 129 24.38 -25.38 -12.28
N THR A 130 24.10 -24.63 -11.22
CA THR A 130 23.99 -25.17 -9.86
C THR A 130 22.83 -24.49 -9.13
N LEU A 131 22.18 -25.22 -8.21
CA LEU A 131 21.27 -24.65 -7.24
C LEU A 131 21.93 -24.56 -5.87
N ARG A 132 21.78 -23.41 -5.21
CA ARG A 132 22.07 -23.25 -3.78
C ARG A 132 20.77 -23.39 -3.00
N LEU A 133 20.71 -24.38 -2.10
CA LEU A 133 19.54 -24.72 -1.29
C LEU A 133 19.80 -24.41 0.18
N VAL A 134 18.92 -23.63 0.80
CA VAL A 134 19.02 -23.23 2.21
C VAL A 134 17.78 -23.74 2.96
N TYR A 135 17.99 -24.51 4.03
CA TYR A 135 16.94 -25.01 4.93
C TYR A 135 17.08 -24.39 6.33
N GLN A 136 15.98 -24.18 7.05
CA GLN A 136 15.98 -23.65 8.41
C GLN A 136 16.86 -24.52 9.33
N ASN A 137 17.86 -23.89 9.96
CA ASN A 137 18.81 -24.49 10.91
C ASN A 137 19.72 -25.61 10.36
N ALA A 138 19.95 -25.68 9.04
CA ALA A 138 20.89 -26.61 8.41
C ALA A 138 21.99 -25.91 7.59
N GLU A 139 23.07 -26.64 7.28
CA GLU A 139 24.14 -26.16 6.38
C GLU A 139 23.60 -25.93 4.96
N THR A 140 24.14 -24.90 4.27
CA THR A 140 23.82 -24.64 2.86
C THR A 140 24.26 -25.81 2.00
N SER A 141 23.36 -26.34 1.18
CA SER A 141 23.64 -27.44 0.27
C SER A 141 23.61 -26.97 -1.18
N TYR A 142 24.39 -27.64 -2.05
CA TYR A 142 24.51 -27.31 -3.45
C TYR A 142 24.10 -28.50 -4.31
N LEU A 143 23.17 -28.28 -5.23
CA LEU A 143 22.70 -29.29 -6.17
C LEU A 143 23.23 -28.95 -7.56
N PHE A 144 24.17 -29.75 -8.04
CA PHE A 144 24.70 -29.66 -9.40
C PHE A 144 23.62 -30.07 -10.42
N ILE A 145 23.39 -29.25 -11.44
CA ILE A 145 22.44 -29.55 -12.52
C ILE A 145 23.16 -30.11 -13.74
N SER A 146 24.11 -29.35 -14.30
CA SER A 146 24.83 -29.74 -15.51
C SER A 146 26.08 -28.89 -15.75
N LYS A 147 26.96 -29.40 -16.62
CA LYS A 147 28.25 -28.81 -16.98
C LYS A 147 28.45 -28.90 -18.49
N LYS A 148 28.94 -27.82 -19.09
CA LYS A 148 29.24 -27.75 -20.53
C LYS A 148 30.61 -27.12 -20.78
N SER A 149 31.43 -27.79 -21.58
CA SER A 149 32.69 -27.22 -22.07
C SER A 149 32.42 -26.25 -23.22
N VAL A 150 32.88 -25.02 -23.09
CA VAL A 150 32.75 -23.93 -24.06
C VAL A 150 34.12 -23.57 -24.63
N THR A 151 34.18 -23.25 -25.92
CA THR A 151 35.38 -22.74 -26.60
C THR A 151 35.21 -21.25 -26.86
N LYS A 152 36.29 -20.58 -27.30
CA LYS A 152 36.25 -19.15 -27.69
C LYS A 152 35.40 -18.89 -28.95
N GLU A 153 35.04 -19.92 -29.69
CA GLU A 153 34.52 -19.82 -31.06
C GLU A 153 33.00 -19.99 -31.16
N GLY A 154 32.25 -20.07 -30.06
CA GLY A 154 30.79 -20.04 -30.16
C GLY A 154 30.03 -20.22 -28.84
N TRP A 155 28.75 -19.82 -28.88
CA TRP A 155 27.75 -20.09 -27.85
C TRP A 155 27.44 -21.58 -27.79
N GLN A 156 27.27 -22.11 -26.58
CA GLN A 156 26.93 -23.50 -26.34
C GLN A 156 25.67 -23.60 -25.47
N MET A 157 24.83 -24.57 -25.76
CA MET A 157 23.68 -24.88 -24.91
C MET A 157 24.10 -25.80 -23.77
N LEU A 158 23.87 -25.35 -22.54
CA LEU A 158 23.98 -26.11 -21.31
C LEU A 158 22.58 -26.57 -20.92
N GLU A 159 22.36 -27.88 -20.96
CA GLU A 159 21.05 -28.49 -20.66
C GLU A 159 21.16 -29.41 -19.46
N GLY A 160 20.11 -29.48 -18.65
CA GLY A 160 20.02 -30.38 -17.51
C GLY A 160 18.62 -30.36 -16.89
N SER A 161 18.44 -31.07 -15.77
CA SER A 161 17.17 -31.10 -15.07
C SER A 161 17.36 -31.26 -13.57
N PHE A 162 16.42 -30.77 -12.78
CA PHE A 162 16.40 -30.98 -11.34
C PHE A 162 14.99 -31.21 -10.81
N SER A 163 14.89 -31.84 -9.65
CA SER A 163 13.66 -32.00 -8.88
C SER A 163 13.98 -31.91 -7.40
N LEU A 164 13.12 -31.25 -6.62
CA LEU A 164 13.27 -31.15 -5.17
C LEU A 164 12.19 -32.01 -4.50
N SER A 165 12.59 -32.90 -3.59
CA SER A 165 11.63 -33.75 -2.84
C SER A 165 10.91 -32.99 -1.74
N THR A 166 11.55 -31.97 -1.16
CA THR A 166 11.01 -31.05 -0.16
C THR A 166 11.43 -29.63 -0.53
N MET A 167 10.60 -28.63 -0.21
CA MET A 167 10.93 -27.23 -0.52
C MET A 167 11.92 -26.65 0.50
N PRO A 168 13.10 -26.17 0.07
CA PRO A 168 13.98 -25.37 0.91
C PRO A 168 13.40 -23.98 1.18
N ASN A 169 13.87 -23.31 2.23
CA ASN A 169 13.51 -21.92 2.53
C ASN A 169 14.02 -20.95 1.47
N GLN A 170 15.13 -21.30 0.80
CA GLN A 170 15.64 -20.56 -0.35
C GLN A 170 16.25 -21.49 -1.39
N VAL A 171 15.89 -21.26 -2.65
CA VAL A 171 16.46 -21.93 -3.83
C VAL A 171 16.97 -20.87 -4.79
N VAL A 172 18.28 -20.80 -4.95
CA VAL A 172 18.93 -19.86 -5.85
C VAL A 172 19.53 -20.62 -7.02
N PHE A 173 19.11 -20.30 -8.24
CA PHE A 173 19.75 -20.77 -9.46
C PHE A 173 20.93 -19.85 -9.79
N TYR A 174 22.07 -20.43 -10.13
CA TYR A 174 23.21 -19.64 -10.57
C TYR A 174 24.07 -20.38 -11.58
N LEU A 175 24.70 -19.59 -12.45
CA LEU A 175 25.65 -20.05 -13.47
C LEU A 175 27.07 -19.70 -13.03
N GLU A 176 27.93 -20.70 -12.99
CA GLU A 176 29.32 -20.61 -12.54
C GLU A 176 30.30 -21.24 -13.54
N GLY A 177 31.60 -21.09 -13.31
CA GLY A 177 32.62 -21.25 -14.36
C GLY A 177 32.61 -20.07 -15.34
N PRO A 178 33.58 -19.92 -16.26
CA PRO A 178 34.82 -20.69 -16.44
C PRO A 178 35.87 -20.48 -15.35
N SER A 179 37.08 -21.01 -15.53
CA SER A 179 38.24 -20.81 -14.64
C SER A 179 38.49 -19.31 -14.34
N PRO A 180 39.06 -18.98 -13.16
CA PRO A 180 39.39 -17.60 -12.79
C PRO A 180 40.16 -16.86 -13.89
N GLY A 181 39.87 -15.56 -14.06
CA GLY A 181 40.47 -14.71 -15.09
C GLY A 181 39.83 -14.80 -16.48
N SER A 182 38.80 -15.64 -16.66
CA SER A 182 37.98 -15.68 -17.88
C SER A 182 36.57 -15.13 -17.64
N ASP A 183 36.06 -14.37 -18.60
CA ASP A 183 34.73 -13.77 -18.58
C ASP A 183 33.67 -14.84 -18.93
N LEU A 184 32.60 -14.90 -18.16
CA LEU A 184 31.43 -15.75 -18.44
C LEU A 184 30.42 -14.96 -19.27
N LEU A 185 29.93 -15.55 -20.36
CA LEU A 185 28.92 -14.97 -21.23
C LEU A 185 27.61 -15.75 -21.09
N ILE A 186 26.49 -15.07 -20.89
CA ILE A 186 25.18 -15.70 -20.75
C ILE A 186 24.21 -14.99 -21.68
N LYS A 187 23.67 -15.71 -22.67
CA LYS A 187 22.73 -15.18 -23.66
C LYS A 187 21.30 -15.37 -23.22
N SER A 188 20.95 -16.58 -22.78
CA SER A 188 19.61 -16.85 -22.28
C SER A 188 19.59 -17.97 -21.24
N VAL A 189 18.61 -17.95 -20.33
CA VAL A 189 18.38 -19.03 -19.35
C VAL A 189 16.90 -19.40 -19.27
N ILE A 190 16.56 -20.59 -19.71
CA ILE A 190 15.20 -21.11 -19.71
C ILE A 190 15.10 -22.25 -18.69
N ILE A 191 14.15 -22.14 -17.76
CA ILE A 191 13.81 -23.19 -16.82
C ILE A 191 12.30 -23.41 -16.89
N THR A 192 11.86 -24.60 -17.30
CA THR A 192 10.44 -24.90 -17.52
C THR A 192 10.04 -26.20 -16.83
N CYS A 193 8.79 -26.26 -16.38
CA CYS A 193 8.17 -27.48 -15.84
C CYS A 193 6.98 -27.86 -16.73
N PRO A 194 6.98 -29.06 -17.36
CA PRO A 194 5.90 -29.50 -18.22
C PRO A 194 4.54 -29.66 -17.51
N SER A 195 4.53 -29.86 -16.18
CA SER A 195 3.33 -30.17 -15.40
C SER A 195 2.58 -28.95 -14.86
N LEU A 196 2.97 -27.71 -15.21
CA LEU A 196 2.28 -26.48 -14.78
C LEU A 196 1.05 -26.11 -15.64
N THR A 197 0.78 -26.82 -16.74
CA THR A 197 -0.34 -26.51 -17.66
C THR A 197 -1.67 -27.21 -17.35
N ASP A 198 -1.75 -28.11 -16.36
CA ASP A 198 -2.96 -28.92 -16.08
C ASP A 198 -3.60 -28.69 -14.70
N TYR A 199 -3.22 -27.65 -13.95
CA TYR A 199 -3.70 -27.47 -12.57
C TYR A 199 -5.00 -26.68 -12.40
N GLU A 200 -5.65 -26.21 -13.49
CA GLU A 200 -6.92 -25.47 -13.42
C GLU A 200 -8.20 -26.32 -13.60
N SER A 201 -8.11 -27.64 -13.80
CA SER A 201 -9.33 -28.46 -13.95
C SER A 201 -9.25 -29.86 -13.32
N SER A 202 -9.00 -29.93 -12.01
CA SER A 202 -9.54 -31.00 -11.16
C SER A 202 -9.03 -30.80 -9.73
N GLN A 203 -9.81 -30.17 -8.86
CA GLN A 203 -9.64 -30.43 -7.44
C GLN A 203 -10.12 -31.86 -7.15
N PRO A 204 -9.26 -32.74 -6.63
CA PRO A 204 -9.75 -33.95 -6.01
C PRO A 204 -10.39 -33.54 -4.69
N THR A 205 -11.67 -33.87 -4.50
CA THR A 205 -12.28 -33.93 -3.17
C THR A 205 -11.42 -34.87 -2.32
N SER A 206 -10.57 -34.32 -1.45
CA SER A 206 -9.88 -35.12 -0.46
C SER A 206 -10.93 -35.62 0.54
N SER A 207 -11.04 -36.94 0.65
CA SER A 207 -11.76 -37.57 1.75
C SER A 207 -10.95 -37.32 3.03
N CYS A 208 -11.32 -36.29 3.78
CA CYS A 208 -10.81 -36.07 5.13
C CYS A 208 -11.21 -37.23 6.04
N THR A 209 -10.21 -37.93 6.57
CA THR A 209 -10.36 -38.78 7.76
C THR A 209 -10.78 -37.91 8.96
N ASP A 210 -11.61 -38.44 9.85
CA ASP A 210 -12.32 -37.70 10.93
C ASP A 210 -11.43 -36.98 11.97
N ASP A 211 -10.10 -37.14 11.94
CA ASP A 211 -9.17 -36.66 12.99
C ASP A 211 -8.74 -35.17 12.88
N GLU A 212 -9.15 -34.41 11.86
CA GLU A 212 -8.73 -33.00 11.69
C GLU A 212 -9.85 -31.95 11.81
N ARG A 213 -11.10 -32.33 12.17
CA ARG A 213 -12.23 -31.38 12.20
C ARG A 213 -12.27 -30.54 13.49
N ILE A 214 -12.11 -29.21 13.35
CA ILE A 214 -12.19 -28.24 14.46
C ILE A 214 -13.61 -28.15 15.03
N ILE A 215 -14.64 -28.20 14.19
CA ILE A 215 -16.04 -28.35 14.60
C ILE A 215 -16.49 -29.79 14.32
N ILE A 216 -17.04 -30.45 15.33
CA ILE A 216 -17.62 -31.78 15.22
C ILE A 216 -19.13 -31.62 15.01
N ASN A 217 -19.73 -32.57 14.28
CA ASN A 217 -21.17 -32.61 14.00
C ASN A 217 -21.67 -31.29 13.37
N THR A 218 -21.01 -30.88 12.27
CA THR A 218 -21.19 -29.56 11.64
C THR A 218 -22.61 -29.32 11.13
N ASN A 219 -23.31 -30.37 10.70
CA ASN A 219 -24.64 -30.31 10.05
C ASN A 219 -25.75 -30.96 10.90
N PHE A 220 -25.47 -31.24 12.19
CA PHE A 220 -26.43 -31.83 13.13
C PHE A 220 -26.95 -33.22 12.74
N ASP A 221 -26.20 -33.99 11.93
CA ASP A 221 -26.55 -35.37 11.57
C ASP A 221 -26.62 -36.30 12.80
N ASP A 222 -25.83 -36.00 13.84
CA ASP A 222 -25.89 -36.64 15.16
C ASP A 222 -26.63 -35.74 16.19
N ARG A 223 -27.71 -35.09 15.73
CA ARG A 223 -28.54 -34.16 16.51
C ARG A 223 -27.67 -33.09 17.20
N LEU A 224 -27.77 -32.93 18.51
CA LEU A 224 -27.04 -31.93 19.30
C LEU A 224 -25.76 -32.47 19.95
N ASN A 225 -25.26 -33.63 19.54
CA ASN A 225 -24.00 -34.14 20.08
C ASN A 225 -22.87 -33.11 19.88
N SER A 226 -22.10 -32.84 20.93
CA SER A 226 -21.08 -31.78 21.03
C SER A 226 -21.56 -30.32 20.95
N TRP A 227 -22.88 -30.08 20.91
CA TRP A 227 -23.47 -28.74 20.90
C TRP A 227 -24.16 -28.41 22.22
N SER A 228 -24.03 -27.16 22.67
CA SER A 228 -24.70 -26.69 23.88
C SER A 228 -25.17 -25.24 23.73
N GLY A 229 -26.06 -24.81 24.62
CA GLY A 229 -26.50 -23.42 24.69
C GLY A 229 -25.69 -22.62 25.70
N ARG A 230 -25.27 -21.41 25.31
CA ARG A 230 -24.66 -20.42 26.20
C ARG A 230 -25.76 -19.59 26.85
N GLY A 231 -26.25 -20.04 28.00
CA GLY A 231 -27.34 -19.37 28.73
C GLY A 231 -28.69 -19.37 28.02
N CYS A 232 -28.88 -20.29 27.06
CA CYS A 232 -30.13 -20.54 26.36
C CYS A 232 -30.35 -22.03 26.14
N LYS A 233 -31.52 -22.40 25.64
CA LYS A 233 -31.81 -23.78 25.23
C LYS A 233 -31.40 -23.99 23.78
N VAL A 234 -30.96 -25.19 23.43
CA VAL A 234 -30.70 -25.58 22.04
C VAL A 234 -31.59 -26.76 21.69
N VAL A 235 -32.23 -26.69 20.53
CA VAL A 235 -33.14 -27.72 20.02
C VAL A 235 -32.75 -28.05 18.57
N CYS A 236 -32.74 -29.33 18.20
CA CYS A 236 -32.49 -29.78 16.84
C CYS A 236 -33.81 -30.07 16.14
N HIS A 237 -33.95 -29.60 14.90
CA HIS A 237 -35.16 -29.69 14.08
C HIS A 237 -34.84 -30.29 12.72
N ASP A 238 -35.77 -31.08 12.19
CA ASP A 238 -35.83 -31.48 10.78
C ASP A 238 -36.58 -30.45 9.94
N CYS A 239 -37.64 -29.85 10.48
CA CYS A 239 -38.33 -28.68 9.94
C CYS A 239 -39.01 -27.88 11.07
N MET A 240 -39.32 -26.60 10.83
CA MET A 240 -40.11 -25.76 11.75
C MET A 240 -41.33 -25.14 11.04
N THR A 241 -42.31 -24.71 11.83
CA THR A 241 -43.53 -24.00 11.36
C THR A 241 -44.28 -24.75 10.25
N ASP A 242 -44.67 -26.00 10.53
CA ASP A 242 -45.39 -26.89 9.62
C ASP A 242 -44.72 -27.07 8.23
N GLY A 243 -43.38 -27.02 8.18
CA GLY A 243 -42.58 -27.24 6.97
C GLY A 243 -42.16 -25.98 6.20
N ASN A 244 -42.48 -24.78 6.70
CA ASN A 244 -42.09 -23.52 6.05
C ASN A 244 -40.61 -23.14 6.27
N ILE A 245 -39.96 -23.70 7.29
CA ILE A 245 -38.53 -23.50 7.53
C ILE A 245 -37.86 -24.87 7.43
N ASN A 246 -37.15 -25.06 6.32
CA ASN A 246 -36.36 -26.26 6.04
C ASN A 246 -34.85 -25.96 6.20
N PRO A 247 -34.02 -26.98 6.52
CA PRO A 247 -32.57 -26.86 6.51
C PRO A 247 -32.08 -26.27 5.17
N ALA A 248 -31.10 -25.37 5.22
CA ALA A 248 -30.48 -24.85 3.99
C ALA A 248 -29.76 -25.97 3.21
N SER A 249 -29.19 -26.90 3.97
CA SER A 249 -28.53 -28.11 3.49
C SER A 249 -28.64 -29.22 4.54
N GLY A 250 -28.45 -30.47 4.15
CA GLY A 250 -28.53 -31.62 5.06
C GLY A 250 -29.96 -31.94 5.53
N LYS A 251 -30.07 -32.69 6.63
CA LYS A 251 -31.36 -33.17 7.17
C LYS A 251 -31.87 -32.36 8.36
N TYR A 252 -30.99 -31.67 9.08
CA TYR A 252 -31.30 -31.04 10.34
C TYR A 252 -30.71 -29.64 10.45
N PHE A 253 -31.22 -28.84 11.38
CA PHE A 253 -30.63 -27.59 11.85
C PHE A 253 -30.91 -27.42 13.34
N ALA A 254 -30.13 -26.59 14.03
CA ALA A 254 -30.34 -26.28 15.44
C ALA A 254 -30.90 -24.87 15.64
N SER A 255 -31.69 -24.69 16.68
CA SER A 255 -32.19 -23.39 17.13
C SER A 255 -31.69 -23.10 18.55
N ALA A 256 -31.05 -21.95 18.76
CA ALA A 256 -30.83 -21.39 20.09
C ALA A 256 -32.06 -20.58 20.51
N THR A 257 -32.85 -21.13 21.44
CA THR A 257 -34.15 -20.61 21.84
C THR A 257 -34.16 -20.16 23.30
N GLU A 258 -35.22 -19.48 23.72
CA GLU A 258 -35.37 -18.98 25.11
C GLU A 258 -34.22 -18.02 25.49
N ARG A 259 -33.73 -17.23 24.52
CA ARG A 259 -32.63 -16.27 24.70
C ARG A 259 -33.12 -15.06 25.50
N THR A 260 -32.49 -14.78 26.65
CA THR A 260 -32.88 -13.68 27.55
C THR A 260 -31.94 -12.47 27.49
N GLN A 261 -30.79 -12.63 26.85
CA GLN A 261 -29.75 -11.63 26.62
C GLN A 261 -29.20 -11.79 25.19
N SER A 262 -28.67 -10.71 24.62
CA SER A 262 -28.11 -10.73 23.25
C SER A 262 -26.88 -11.63 23.11
N TRP A 263 -26.13 -11.87 24.19
CA TRP A 263 -24.96 -12.74 24.21
C TRP A 263 -25.30 -14.24 24.33
N ASN A 264 -26.57 -14.58 24.55
CA ASN A 264 -26.98 -15.98 24.56
C ASN A 264 -26.94 -16.56 23.16
N GLY A 265 -26.60 -17.84 23.02
CA GLY A 265 -26.74 -18.54 21.75
C GLY A 265 -26.10 -19.93 21.73
N ILE A 266 -25.95 -20.51 20.54
CA ILE A 266 -25.42 -21.87 20.36
C ILE A 266 -23.89 -21.86 20.38
N GLN A 267 -23.27 -22.83 21.06
CA GLN A 267 -21.82 -22.91 21.26
C GLN A 267 -21.25 -24.33 21.10
N GLN A 268 -19.96 -24.40 20.77
CA GLN A 268 -19.16 -25.62 20.82
C GLN A 268 -17.78 -25.34 21.43
N ASP A 269 -17.34 -26.22 22.34
CA ASP A 269 -16.01 -26.19 22.94
C ASP A 269 -14.99 -26.78 21.97
N ILE A 270 -14.05 -25.98 21.48
CA ILE A 270 -13.02 -26.36 20.50
C ILE A 270 -11.63 -26.52 21.14
N THR A 271 -11.57 -26.60 22.47
CA THR A 271 -10.32 -26.75 23.23
C THR A 271 -9.56 -28.00 22.77
N GLY A 272 -8.24 -27.86 22.61
CA GLY A 272 -7.36 -28.93 22.14
C GLY A 272 -7.44 -29.23 20.63
N ARG A 273 -8.39 -28.64 19.90
CA ARG A 273 -8.52 -28.79 18.44
C ARG A 273 -7.92 -27.62 17.67
N VAL A 274 -7.76 -26.47 18.31
CA VAL A 274 -7.08 -25.30 17.76
C VAL A 274 -5.64 -25.19 18.25
N LYS A 275 -4.75 -24.77 17.35
CA LYS A 275 -3.33 -24.49 17.56
C LYS A 275 -3.07 -22.99 17.57
N GLN A 276 -2.10 -22.57 18.38
CA GLN A 276 -1.60 -21.20 18.39
C GLN A 276 -0.89 -20.83 17.07
N LYS A 277 -0.84 -19.52 16.76
CA LYS A 277 -0.19 -18.92 15.59
C LYS A 277 -0.62 -19.48 14.23
N LEU A 278 -1.79 -20.08 14.17
CA LEU A 278 -2.37 -20.63 12.94
C LEU A 278 -3.71 -19.96 12.71
N ALA A 279 -3.95 -19.47 11.48
CA ALA A 279 -5.19 -18.81 11.16
C ALA A 279 -6.29 -19.85 10.87
N TYR A 280 -7.49 -19.56 11.34
CA TYR A 280 -8.69 -20.36 11.11
C TYR A 280 -9.74 -19.50 10.42
N GLU A 281 -10.53 -20.13 9.57
CA GLU A 281 -11.71 -19.53 8.97
C GLU A 281 -12.96 -20.24 9.46
N MET A 282 -13.90 -19.46 10.01
CA MET A 282 -15.21 -19.91 10.44
C MET A 282 -16.23 -19.55 9.37
N THR A 283 -17.07 -20.51 8.99
CA THR A 283 -18.25 -20.29 8.15
C THR A 283 -19.48 -20.86 8.83
N ALA A 284 -20.51 -20.04 9.02
CA ALA A 284 -21.80 -20.44 9.60
C ALA A 284 -22.96 -20.08 8.67
N ILE A 285 -23.95 -20.95 8.53
CA ILE A 285 -25.20 -20.66 7.79
C ILE A 285 -26.31 -20.43 8.81
N VAL A 286 -26.79 -19.20 8.90
CA VAL A 286 -27.69 -18.73 9.98
C VAL A 286 -28.98 -18.12 9.44
N ARG A 287 -30.04 -18.19 10.24
CA ARG A 287 -31.34 -17.53 10.00
C ARG A 287 -31.96 -17.14 11.34
N LEU A 288 -32.83 -16.13 11.35
CA LEU A 288 -33.55 -15.74 12.57
C LEU A 288 -34.95 -16.35 12.64
N HIS A 289 -35.48 -16.43 13.85
CA HIS A 289 -36.87 -16.83 14.07
C HIS A 289 -37.44 -16.16 15.35
N GLY A 290 -38.76 -16.00 15.42
CA GLY A 290 -39.44 -15.43 16.59
C GLY A 290 -39.69 -13.92 16.52
N HIS A 291 -39.97 -13.30 17.67
CA HIS A 291 -40.30 -11.87 17.74
C HIS A 291 -39.08 -10.99 17.41
N ASN A 292 -39.29 -9.88 16.69
CA ASN A 292 -38.26 -8.94 16.23
C ASN A 292 -37.22 -9.52 15.24
N ALA A 293 -37.55 -10.59 14.51
CA ALA A 293 -36.66 -11.25 13.55
C ALA A 293 -36.57 -10.59 12.15
N ASN A 294 -37.14 -9.39 11.97
CA ASN A 294 -37.20 -8.71 10.66
C ASN A 294 -35.82 -8.41 10.07
N SER A 295 -34.86 -8.02 10.91
CA SER A 295 -33.45 -7.79 10.56
C SER A 295 -32.66 -7.59 11.85
N ALA A 296 -31.66 -8.42 12.12
CA ALA A 296 -30.77 -8.22 13.26
C ALA A 296 -29.36 -8.77 12.99
N ASP A 297 -28.38 -8.22 13.71
CA ASP A 297 -27.00 -8.67 13.64
C ASP A 297 -26.82 -10.04 14.31
N VAL A 298 -26.29 -11.02 13.58
CA VAL A 298 -25.72 -12.25 14.13
C VAL A 298 -24.20 -12.14 14.10
N ARG A 299 -23.55 -12.54 15.18
CA ARG A 299 -22.09 -12.48 15.37
C ARG A 299 -21.54 -13.85 15.70
N GLY A 300 -20.38 -14.16 15.16
CA GLY A 300 -19.56 -15.29 15.59
C GLY A 300 -18.49 -14.78 16.54
N THR A 301 -18.41 -15.35 17.73
CA THR A 301 -17.47 -14.92 18.77
C THR A 301 -16.70 -16.13 19.29
N LEU A 302 -15.39 -15.96 19.43
CA LEU A 302 -14.51 -16.90 20.10
C LEU A 302 -14.22 -16.40 21.52
N TRP A 303 -14.66 -17.16 22.51
CA TRP A 303 -14.26 -16.95 23.90
C TRP A 303 -13.03 -17.81 24.20
N VAL A 304 -12.00 -17.18 24.75
CA VAL A 304 -10.71 -17.79 25.04
C VAL A 304 -10.37 -17.52 26.50
N GLN A 305 -9.93 -18.56 27.20
CA GLN A 305 -9.32 -18.42 28.51
C GLN A 305 -7.84 -18.76 28.41
N ALA A 306 -6.98 -17.82 28.80
CA ALA A 306 -5.53 -18.01 28.86
C ALA A 306 -5.15 -18.90 30.06
N ALA A 307 -3.88 -19.32 30.12
CA ALA A 307 -3.36 -20.14 31.21
C ALA A 307 -3.37 -19.42 32.58
N ASP A 308 -3.33 -18.09 32.57
CA ASP A 308 -3.41 -17.22 33.75
C ASP A 308 -4.84 -16.86 34.18
N ASN A 309 -5.85 -17.53 33.59
CA ASN A 309 -7.28 -17.28 33.75
C ASN A 309 -7.79 -15.93 33.20
N ARG A 310 -7.00 -15.16 32.44
CA ARG A 310 -7.56 -14.03 31.69
C ARG A 310 -8.53 -14.54 30.63
N GLU A 311 -9.69 -13.89 30.54
CA GLU A 311 -10.68 -14.17 29.51
C GLU A 311 -10.60 -13.12 28.39
N GLN A 312 -10.70 -13.58 27.15
CA GLN A 312 -10.75 -12.75 25.96
C GLN A 312 -11.94 -13.16 25.09
N TYR A 313 -12.57 -12.16 24.47
CA TYR A 313 -13.66 -12.35 23.52
C TYR A 313 -13.21 -11.78 22.18
N ILE A 314 -13.03 -12.66 21.19
CA ILE A 314 -12.57 -12.32 19.85
C ILE A 314 -13.77 -12.38 18.91
N GLY A 315 -14.21 -11.24 18.40
CA GLY A 315 -15.23 -11.20 17.35
C GLY A 315 -14.65 -11.74 16.05
N ILE A 316 -15.25 -12.80 15.50
CA ILE A 316 -14.79 -13.45 14.26
C ILE A 316 -15.47 -12.80 13.05
N ALA A 317 -16.78 -12.62 13.11
CA ALA A 317 -17.60 -12.16 11.99
C ALA A 317 -18.91 -11.55 12.46
N LYS A 318 -19.53 -10.74 11.60
CA LYS A 318 -20.84 -10.13 11.81
C LYS A 318 -21.63 -10.13 10.50
N VAL A 319 -22.90 -10.52 10.54
CA VAL A 319 -23.82 -10.46 9.39
C VAL A 319 -25.21 -9.98 9.83
N GLN A 320 -25.90 -9.23 8.97
CA GLN A 320 -27.33 -8.95 9.15
C GLN A 320 -28.13 -10.16 8.64
N ALA A 321 -28.90 -10.79 9.53
CA ALA A 321 -29.76 -11.91 9.21
C ALA A 321 -31.24 -11.53 9.38
N THR A 322 -32.12 -12.25 8.70
CA THR A 322 -33.57 -12.06 8.76
C THR A 322 -34.28 -13.38 9.03
N ASP A 323 -35.60 -13.33 9.20
CA ASP A 323 -36.46 -14.50 9.29
C ASP A 323 -36.80 -15.13 7.93
N LYS A 324 -36.33 -14.57 6.80
CA LYS A 324 -36.71 -15.02 5.45
C LYS A 324 -35.74 -16.02 4.86
N ASP A 325 -34.46 -15.68 4.85
CA ASP A 325 -33.43 -16.40 4.12
C ASP A 325 -32.30 -16.87 5.03
N TRP A 326 -31.66 -17.98 4.66
CA TRP A 326 -30.41 -18.42 5.25
C TRP A 326 -29.26 -17.56 4.71
N VAL A 327 -28.46 -16.99 5.60
CA VAL A 327 -27.33 -16.14 5.25
C VAL A 327 -26.02 -16.73 5.76
N GLN A 328 -24.94 -16.51 5.01
CA GLN A 328 -23.60 -16.94 5.38
C GLN A 328 -22.92 -15.89 6.26
N LEU A 329 -22.39 -16.34 7.40
CA LEU A 329 -21.52 -15.61 8.30
C LEU A 329 -20.12 -16.20 8.18
N GLN A 330 -19.15 -15.41 7.73
CA GLN A 330 -17.77 -15.87 7.53
C GLN A 330 -16.77 -14.89 8.13
N GLY A 331 -15.70 -15.42 8.74
CA GLY A 331 -14.59 -14.60 9.22
C GLY A 331 -13.42 -15.43 9.71
N LYS A 332 -12.31 -14.76 9.99
CA LYS A 332 -11.04 -15.39 10.38
C LYS A 332 -10.69 -15.07 11.83
N PHE A 333 -9.98 -15.99 12.47
CA PHE A 333 -9.37 -15.75 13.78
C PHE A 333 -8.03 -16.46 13.91
N LEU A 334 -7.24 -16.02 14.87
CA LEU A 334 -5.98 -16.63 15.26
C LEU A 334 -5.82 -16.54 16.78
N LEU A 335 -5.19 -17.56 17.36
CA LEU A 335 -4.84 -17.60 18.77
C LEU A 335 -3.34 -17.33 18.93
N ASN A 336 -2.97 -16.30 19.68
CA ASN A 336 -1.55 -15.98 19.90
C ASN A 336 -0.88 -16.96 20.87
N GLU A 337 -1.63 -17.39 21.88
CA GLU A 337 -1.19 -18.33 22.92
C GLU A 337 -2.05 -19.60 22.89
N SER A 338 -1.53 -20.67 23.49
CA SER A 338 -2.28 -21.90 23.70
C SER A 338 -3.31 -21.70 24.82
N PRO A 339 -4.63 -21.73 24.52
CA PRO A 339 -5.62 -21.43 25.53
C PRO A 339 -5.84 -22.63 26.46
N SER A 340 -6.13 -22.35 27.73
CA SER A 340 -6.64 -23.37 28.65
C SER A 340 -8.07 -23.78 28.27
N LYS A 341 -8.82 -22.87 27.65
CA LYS A 341 -10.15 -23.15 27.09
C LYS A 341 -10.47 -22.26 25.88
N ALA A 342 -11.11 -22.83 24.87
CA ALA A 342 -11.57 -22.11 23.67
C ALA A 342 -12.98 -22.56 23.29
N VAL A 343 -13.93 -21.61 23.21
CA VAL A 343 -15.33 -21.88 22.88
C VAL A 343 -15.80 -20.93 21.80
N ILE A 344 -16.27 -21.48 20.68
CA ILE A 344 -16.91 -20.69 19.63
C ILE A 344 -18.41 -20.66 19.86
N PHE A 345 -19.04 -19.50 19.68
CA PHE A 345 -20.47 -19.36 19.83
C PHE A 345 -21.06 -18.28 18.92
N LEU A 346 -22.35 -18.40 18.63
CA LEU A 346 -23.11 -17.41 17.86
C LEU A 346 -24.00 -16.59 18.78
N GLU A 347 -24.01 -15.28 18.61
CA GLU A 347 -24.75 -14.32 19.44
C GLU A 347 -25.28 -13.14 18.61
N GLY A 348 -25.88 -12.13 19.24
CA GLY A 348 -26.11 -10.82 18.61
C GLY A 348 -27.56 -10.33 18.60
N PRO A 349 -28.55 -11.10 18.08
CA PRO A 349 -29.91 -10.59 17.95
C PRO A 349 -30.54 -10.27 19.31
N PRO A 350 -31.53 -9.36 19.37
CA PRO A 350 -32.20 -8.98 20.61
C PRO A 350 -32.72 -10.18 21.42
N PRO A 351 -32.86 -10.03 22.75
CA PRO A 351 -33.53 -11.04 23.59
C PRO A 351 -34.91 -11.42 23.03
N GLY A 352 -35.23 -12.72 23.05
CA GLY A 352 -36.48 -13.26 22.51
C GLY A 352 -36.46 -13.60 21.01
N THR A 353 -35.42 -13.25 20.27
CA THR A 353 -35.20 -13.70 18.88
C THR A 353 -34.33 -14.95 18.87
N ASP A 354 -34.77 -16.03 18.23
CA ASP A 354 -34.02 -17.28 18.13
C ASP A 354 -32.96 -17.21 17.02
N ILE A 355 -31.83 -17.86 17.24
CA ILE A 355 -30.78 -18.04 16.21
C ILE A 355 -30.90 -19.46 15.67
N LEU A 356 -31.22 -19.59 14.39
CA LEU A 356 -31.17 -20.86 13.68
C LEU A 356 -29.78 -21.03 13.04
N LEU A 357 -29.19 -22.21 13.21
CA LEU A 357 -27.90 -22.59 12.66
C LEU A 357 -28.08 -23.88 11.84
N ASN A 358 -27.86 -23.82 10.53
CA ASN A 358 -27.90 -24.99 9.67
C ASN A 358 -26.56 -25.73 9.66
N SER A 359 -25.45 -24.99 9.55
CA SER A 359 -24.12 -25.57 9.58
C SER A 359 -23.09 -24.59 10.15
N LEU A 360 -22.11 -25.11 10.91
CA LEU A 360 -20.90 -24.37 11.30
C LEU A 360 -19.67 -25.21 10.95
N VAL A 361 -18.74 -24.61 10.22
CA VAL A 361 -17.46 -25.22 9.87
C VAL A 361 -16.34 -24.28 10.29
N VAL A 362 -15.29 -24.85 10.88
CA VAL A 362 -14.03 -24.15 11.11
C VAL A 362 -12.92 -24.98 10.51
N ASN A 363 -12.16 -24.39 9.61
CA ASN A 363 -11.00 -24.99 8.95
C ASN A 363 -9.78 -24.09 9.13
N HIS A 364 -8.59 -24.62 8.87
CA HIS A 364 -7.43 -23.76 8.67
C HIS A 364 -7.71 -22.78 7.52
N ALA A 365 -7.41 -21.50 7.75
CA ALA A 365 -7.59 -20.48 6.73
C ALA A 365 -6.65 -20.81 5.56
N ALA A 366 -7.20 -20.92 4.35
CA ALA A 366 -6.39 -21.15 3.17
C ALA A 366 -5.41 -19.98 3.01
N LYS A 367 -4.15 -20.31 2.68
CA LYS A 367 -3.16 -19.35 2.18
C LYS A 367 -3.23 -19.37 0.66
N PRO A 368 -4.09 -18.54 0.01
CA PRO A 368 -4.07 -18.47 -1.43
C PRO A 368 -2.66 -18.08 -1.90
N PRO A 369 -2.18 -18.62 -3.03
CA PRO A 369 -0.91 -18.18 -3.57
C PRO A 369 -0.98 -16.66 -3.83
N PRO A 370 0.13 -15.94 -3.60
CA PRO A 370 0.18 -14.51 -3.84
C PRO A 370 -0.19 -14.22 -5.31
N PRO A 371 -1.04 -13.20 -5.58
CA PRO A 371 -1.41 -12.85 -6.94
C PRO A 371 -0.17 -12.45 -7.74
N LEU A 372 -0.17 -12.73 -9.05
CA LEU A 372 0.96 -12.34 -9.91
C LEU A 372 1.11 -10.80 -9.96
N PRO A 373 2.35 -10.29 -10.09
CA PRO A 373 2.58 -8.88 -10.35
C PRO A 373 1.85 -8.43 -11.61
N PRO A 374 1.12 -7.31 -11.57
CA PRO A 374 0.53 -6.71 -12.77
C PRO A 374 1.59 -6.41 -13.84
N VAL A 375 1.32 -6.81 -15.08
CA VAL A 375 2.19 -6.50 -16.23
C VAL A 375 1.59 -5.32 -17.00
N VAL A 376 2.36 -4.23 -17.14
CA VAL A 376 1.97 -3.07 -17.94
C VAL A 376 2.89 -2.97 -19.16
N GLU A 377 2.42 -3.45 -20.31
CA GLU A 377 3.20 -3.43 -21.55
C GLU A 377 3.01 -2.13 -22.33
N ASN A 378 4.09 -1.64 -22.98
CA ASN A 378 4.06 -0.58 -23.99
C ASN A 378 3.42 0.75 -23.54
N ALA A 379 3.47 1.11 -22.24
CA ALA A 379 2.90 2.36 -21.76
C ALA A 379 3.61 3.57 -22.38
N VAL A 380 2.85 4.50 -22.95
CA VAL A 380 3.38 5.74 -23.54
C VAL A 380 3.16 6.88 -22.55
N PHE A 381 4.24 7.29 -21.88
CA PHE A 381 4.20 8.34 -20.86
C PHE A 381 4.31 9.75 -21.45
N GLY A 382 3.83 10.76 -20.70
CA GLY A 382 3.90 12.17 -21.10
C GLY A 382 2.97 12.57 -22.24
N VAL A 383 2.04 11.69 -22.65
CA VAL A 383 1.07 11.94 -23.73
C VAL A 383 -0.34 12.00 -23.14
N ASN A 384 -1.06 13.08 -23.45
CA ASN A 384 -2.47 13.20 -23.11
C ASN A 384 -3.31 12.25 -23.96
N ILE A 385 -4.10 11.38 -23.32
CA ILE A 385 -4.99 10.44 -23.99
C ILE A 385 -6.28 11.12 -24.50
N ILE A 386 -6.60 12.32 -24.03
CA ILE A 386 -7.76 13.10 -24.50
C ILE A 386 -7.47 13.68 -25.88
N THR A 387 -8.34 13.36 -26.86
CA THR A 387 -8.21 13.90 -28.21
C THR A 387 -8.66 15.36 -28.25
N ASN A 388 -7.96 16.22 -29.00
CA ASN A 388 -8.37 17.62 -29.20
C ASN A 388 -8.60 18.40 -27.87
N ALA A 389 -7.79 18.13 -26.84
CA ALA A 389 -7.87 18.80 -25.54
C ALA A 389 -7.68 20.33 -25.61
N HIS A 390 -6.93 20.82 -26.60
CA HIS A 390 -6.75 22.25 -26.85
C HIS A 390 -7.88 22.89 -27.68
N LEU A 391 -8.87 22.13 -28.15
CA LEU A 391 -10.03 22.64 -28.90
C LEU A 391 -9.64 23.47 -30.14
N LYS A 392 -8.49 23.16 -30.76
CA LYS A 392 -8.03 23.81 -32.00
C LYS A 392 -9.00 23.50 -33.15
N ASN A 393 -9.62 22.31 -33.13
CA ASN A 393 -10.52 21.79 -34.17
C ASN A 393 -12.00 21.72 -33.71
N GLY A 394 -12.46 22.72 -32.96
CA GLY A 394 -13.83 22.74 -32.44
C GLY A 394 -14.09 21.60 -31.47
N THR A 395 -15.27 20.96 -31.55
CA THR A 395 -15.69 19.83 -30.72
C THR A 395 -15.25 18.47 -31.27
N ASN A 396 -14.40 18.40 -32.29
CA ASN A 396 -14.02 17.11 -32.89
C ASN A 396 -13.43 16.15 -31.83
N GLY A 397 -13.97 14.93 -31.77
CA GLY A 397 -13.63 13.92 -30.75
C GLY A 397 -14.45 14.00 -29.46
N TRP A 398 -15.20 15.08 -29.24
CA TRP A 398 -16.10 15.27 -28.10
C TRP A 398 -17.56 15.07 -28.52
N PHE A 399 -18.39 14.55 -27.63
CA PHE A 399 -19.84 14.49 -27.81
C PHE A 399 -20.57 14.91 -26.52
N PRO A 400 -21.80 15.45 -26.63
CA PRO A 400 -22.63 15.70 -25.46
C PRO A 400 -23.14 14.37 -24.90
N LEU A 401 -22.90 14.13 -23.61
CA LEU A 401 -23.56 13.06 -22.88
C LEU A 401 -24.93 13.55 -22.41
N GLY A 402 -25.99 12.96 -22.96
CA GLY A 402 -27.37 13.40 -22.74
C GLY A 402 -27.82 14.53 -23.68
N ASN A 403 -29.03 15.04 -23.48
CA ASN A 403 -29.65 16.04 -24.35
C ASN A 403 -29.23 17.47 -23.96
N CYS A 404 -27.93 17.76 -23.99
CA CYS A 404 -27.37 19.08 -23.73
C CYS A 404 -26.72 19.68 -24.99
N ARG A 405 -26.55 21.00 -25.02
CA ARG A 405 -25.92 21.71 -26.14
C ARG A 405 -24.44 21.98 -25.83
N MET A 406 -23.57 21.59 -26.75
CA MET A 406 -22.12 21.75 -26.64
C MET A 406 -21.56 22.67 -27.72
N ASN A 407 -20.89 23.76 -27.33
CA ASN A 407 -20.22 24.71 -28.23
C ASN A 407 -18.77 24.97 -27.78
N VAL A 408 -17.93 25.50 -28.68
CA VAL A 408 -16.58 25.97 -28.31
C VAL A 408 -16.54 27.50 -28.32
N GLU A 409 -16.07 28.06 -27.21
CA GLU A 409 -15.94 29.50 -26.98
C GLU A 409 -14.51 29.87 -26.54
N THR A 410 -14.24 31.15 -26.30
CA THR A 410 -12.93 31.68 -25.89
C THR A 410 -13.02 32.42 -24.57
N GLY A 411 -11.97 32.38 -23.76
CA GLY A 411 -11.92 33.03 -22.44
C GLY A 411 -11.40 32.14 -21.32
N SER A 412 -10.86 30.96 -21.64
CA SER A 412 -10.22 30.08 -20.67
C SER A 412 -8.76 30.47 -20.40
N PRO A 413 -8.17 30.01 -19.28
CA PRO A 413 -6.76 30.20 -19.01
C PRO A 413 -5.90 29.66 -20.16
N ARG A 414 -4.81 30.37 -20.47
CA ARG A 414 -3.79 29.91 -21.43
C ARG A 414 -2.71 29.06 -20.78
N ILE A 415 -2.77 28.89 -19.46
CA ILE A 415 -1.86 28.04 -18.69
C ILE A 415 -2.47 26.66 -18.50
N ILE A 416 -1.65 25.62 -18.60
CA ILE A 416 -2.06 24.27 -18.21
C ILE A 416 -2.33 24.28 -16.70
N PRO A 417 -3.35 23.53 -16.22
CA PRO A 417 -3.55 23.37 -14.79
C PRO A 417 -2.25 22.94 -14.07
N PRO A 418 -1.94 23.51 -12.90
CA PRO A 418 -0.74 23.20 -12.12
C PRO A 418 -0.41 21.71 -12.03
N MET A 419 -1.38 20.85 -11.69
CA MET A 419 -1.14 19.43 -11.51
C MET A 419 -0.68 18.71 -12.78
N ALA A 420 -1.14 19.13 -13.95
CA ALA A 420 -0.69 18.57 -15.21
C ALA A 420 0.72 19.04 -15.61
N ARG A 421 1.21 20.15 -15.05
CA ARG A 421 2.52 20.72 -15.40
C ARG A 421 3.68 19.81 -15.04
N ASP A 422 3.64 19.20 -13.87
CA ASP A 422 4.75 18.41 -13.33
C ASP A 422 4.88 17.03 -13.98
N SER A 423 3.83 16.61 -14.66
CA SER A 423 3.74 15.30 -15.33
C SER A 423 3.89 15.40 -16.84
N LEU A 424 3.80 16.60 -17.40
CA LEU A 424 4.04 16.88 -18.81
C LEU A 424 5.47 17.38 -19.01
N GLY A 425 6.11 16.95 -20.09
CA GLY A 425 7.38 17.53 -20.53
C GLY A 425 7.22 18.99 -20.99
N SER A 426 8.03 19.42 -21.95
CA SER A 426 7.81 20.72 -22.60
C SER A 426 6.40 20.75 -23.22
N HIS A 427 5.53 21.63 -22.72
CA HIS A 427 4.13 21.70 -23.12
C HIS A 427 3.81 23.06 -23.77
N GLU A 428 2.89 23.05 -24.75
CA GLU A 428 2.37 24.27 -25.35
C GLU A 428 1.36 24.95 -24.39
N PRO A 429 1.28 26.30 -24.38
CA PRO A 429 0.17 27.00 -23.74
C PRO A 429 -1.19 26.54 -24.26
N LEU A 430 -2.21 26.55 -23.40
CA LEU A 430 -3.59 26.30 -23.82
C LEU A 430 -4.06 27.35 -24.84
N SER A 431 -5.00 26.96 -25.70
CA SER A 431 -5.51 27.80 -26.79
C SER A 431 -6.29 29.04 -26.31
N GLY A 432 -6.73 29.04 -25.04
CA GLY A 432 -7.69 29.99 -24.50
C GLY A 432 -9.14 29.69 -24.91
N ARG A 433 -9.41 28.49 -25.46
CA ARG A 433 -10.75 28.01 -25.79
C ARG A 433 -11.29 27.05 -24.72
N TYR A 434 -12.61 26.98 -24.60
CA TYR A 434 -13.31 26.04 -23.71
C TYR A 434 -14.56 25.46 -24.38
N ILE A 435 -15.01 24.31 -23.89
CA ILE A 435 -16.31 23.75 -24.21
C ILE A 435 -17.34 24.38 -23.28
N ALA A 436 -18.34 25.05 -23.84
CA ALA A 436 -19.52 25.52 -23.14
C ALA A 436 -20.65 24.48 -23.28
N VAL A 437 -21.15 23.97 -22.17
CA VAL A 437 -22.28 23.05 -22.12
C VAL A 437 -23.47 23.75 -21.48
N THR A 438 -24.54 23.87 -22.26
CA THR A 438 -25.77 24.61 -21.93
C THR A 438 -26.99 23.71 -22.10
N ASN A 439 -28.17 24.15 -21.66
CA ASN A 439 -29.42 23.38 -21.69
C ASN A 439 -29.32 22.01 -21.00
N ARG A 440 -28.58 21.93 -19.89
CA ARG A 440 -28.42 20.70 -19.11
C ARG A 440 -29.68 20.48 -18.26
N THR A 441 -30.34 19.33 -18.41
CA THR A 441 -31.52 18.98 -17.59
C THR A 441 -31.21 18.01 -16.46
N GLU A 442 -30.00 17.44 -16.43
CA GLU A 442 -29.54 16.50 -15.41
C GLU A 442 -28.07 16.78 -15.05
N THR A 443 -27.66 16.38 -13.83
CA THR A 443 -26.31 16.61 -13.29
C THR A 443 -25.21 15.90 -14.07
N TRP A 444 -25.48 14.71 -14.61
CA TRP A 444 -24.52 13.90 -15.34
C TRP A 444 -24.30 14.35 -16.80
N MET A 445 -25.11 15.31 -17.29
CA MET A 445 -24.97 15.80 -18.66
C MET A 445 -23.74 16.68 -18.80
N GLY A 446 -22.94 16.45 -19.84
CA GLY A 446 -21.68 17.17 -20.02
C GLY A 446 -20.88 16.71 -21.24
N PRO A 447 -19.65 17.24 -21.44
CA PRO A 447 -18.81 16.83 -22.54
C PRO A 447 -18.13 15.49 -22.24
N ALA A 448 -18.11 14.58 -23.22
CA ALA A 448 -17.58 13.23 -23.04
C ALA A 448 -16.67 12.77 -24.20
N GLN A 449 -15.77 11.82 -23.90
CA GLN A 449 -14.99 11.04 -24.88
C GLN A 449 -14.92 9.56 -24.48
N VAL A 450 -14.94 8.67 -25.47
CA VAL A 450 -14.62 7.24 -25.25
C VAL A 450 -13.10 7.06 -25.29
N ILE A 451 -12.54 6.42 -24.28
CA ILE A 451 -11.10 6.21 -24.09
C ILE A 451 -10.71 4.74 -23.90
N THR A 452 -11.63 3.79 -24.17
CA THR A 452 -11.43 2.33 -23.99
C THR A 452 -10.09 1.82 -24.50
N GLU A 453 -9.71 2.16 -25.74
CA GLU A 453 -8.47 1.66 -26.37
C GLU A 453 -7.20 2.37 -25.89
N LYS A 454 -7.34 3.42 -25.07
CA LYS A 454 -6.24 4.27 -24.59
C LYS A 454 -5.88 4.02 -23.13
N VAL A 455 -6.74 3.33 -22.39
CA VAL A 455 -6.52 2.95 -20.99
C VAL A 455 -5.90 1.56 -20.90
N LYS A 456 -4.97 1.39 -19.96
CA LYS A 456 -4.28 0.12 -19.70
C LYS A 456 -4.59 -0.37 -18.30
N LEU A 457 -4.72 -1.69 -18.16
CA LEU A 457 -4.96 -2.31 -16.87
C LEU A 457 -3.81 -2.03 -15.89
N TYR A 458 -4.17 -1.79 -14.64
CA TYR A 458 -3.27 -1.54 -13.51
C TYR A 458 -2.37 -0.30 -13.62
N LEU A 459 -2.47 0.46 -14.71
CA LEU A 459 -1.76 1.72 -14.87
C LEU A 459 -2.55 2.87 -14.24
N THR A 460 -1.90 3.65 -13.39
CA THR A 460 -2.48 4.86 -12.82
C THR A 460 -2.50 5.98 -13.85
N TYR A 461 -3.65 6.62 -14.01
CA TYR A 461 -3.85 7.81 -14.82
C TYR A 461 -4.11 9.00 -13.92
N GLN A 462 -3.46 10.11 -14.21
CA GLN A 462 -3.73 11.39 -13.57
C GLN A 462 -4.68 12.19 -14.44
N VAL A 463 -5.61 12.90 -13.80
CA VAL A 463 -6.61 13.75 -14.41
C VAL A 463 -6.38 15.19 -13.97
N SER A 464 -6.55 16.12 -14.91
CA SER A 464 -6.49 17.54 -14.61
C SER A 464 -7.29 18.37 -15.62
N SER A 465 -8.05 19.35 -15.16
CA SER A 465 -8.87 20.22 -16.02
C SER A 465 -9.12 21.58 -15.38
N TRP A 466 -9.31 22.61 -16.21
CA TRP A 466 -9.96 23.84 -15.77
C TRP A 466 -11.47 23.72 -15.93
N VAL A 467 -12.21 24.14 -14.92
CA VAL A 467 -13.67 24.26 -14.96
C VAL A 467 -14.15 25.61 -14.47
N LYS A 468 -15.29 26.05 -14.99
CA LYS A 468 -16.05 27.21 -14.53
C LYS A 468 -17.53 26.91 -14.70
N ILE A 469 -18.37 27.50 -13.86
CA ILE A 469 -19.82 27.34 -13.93
C ILE A 469 -20.50 28.66 -14.32
N GLY A 470 -21.71 28.55 -14.86
CA GLY A 470 -22.63 29.67 -15.00
C GLY A 470 -23.17 30.17 -13.65
N GLN A 471 -24.08 31.14 -13.68
CA GLN A 471 -24.66 31.69 -12.46
C GLN A 471 -25.41 30.59 -11.67
N ALA A 472 -25.04 30.40 -10.41
CA ALA A 472 -25.64 29.41 -9.51
C ALA A 472 -25.84 30.00 -8.10
N SER A 473 -26.77 29.41 -7.34
CA SER A 473 -26.99 29.77 -5.93
C SER A 473 -26.10 28.93 -5.02
N GLY A 474 -25.02 29.52 -4.53
CA GLY A 474 -24.09 28.87 -3.60
C GLY A 474 -23.11 27.89 -4.28
N PRO A 475 -22.28 27.21 -3.48
CA PRO A 475 -21.23 26.32 -3.98
C PRO A 475 -21.79 25.13 -4.77
N GLN A 476 -21.14 24.77 -5.88
CA GLN A 476 -21.55 23.67 -6.76
C GLN A 476 -20.41 22.70 -7.01
N ASN A 477 -20.72 21.41 -6.98
CA ASN A 477 -19.74 20.37 -7.28
C ASN A 477 -19.65 20.12 -8.78
N VAL A 478 -18.41 20.05 -9.27
CA VAL A 478 -18.07 19.63 -10.64
C VAL A 478 -17.06 18.50 -10.54
N SER A 479 -17.25 17.42 -11.30
CA SER A 479 -16.34 16.28 -11.30
C SER A 479 -16.01 15.77 -12.69
N VAL A 480 -14.79 15.27 -12.83
CA VAL A 480 -14.42 14.40 -13.94
C VAL A 480 -14.75 12.98 -13.52
N ALA A 481 -15.61 12.32 -14.28
CA ALA A 481 -16.11 10.98 -14.01
C ALA A 481 -15.72 10.02 -15.13
N LEU A 482 -15.55 8.75 -14.78
CA LEU A 482 -15.40 7.66 -15.72
C LEU A 482 -16.59 6.72 -15.63
N GLY A 483 -17.20 6.43 -16.78
CA GLY A 483 -18.14 5.32 -16.95
C GLY A 483 -17.40 4.10 -17.49
N VAL A 484 -17.31 3.06 -16.67
CA VAL A 484 -16.60 1.80 -16.93
C VAL A 484 -17.65 0.67 -16.93
N ASP A 485 -18.10 0.24 -18.09
CA ASP A 485 -19.22 -0.74 -18.23
C ASP A 485 -20.42 -0.40 -17.33
N ASP A 486 -20.84 0.88 -17.39
CA ASP A 486 -21.94 1.46 -16.62
C ASP A 486 -21.70 1.56 -15.09
N GLN A 487 -20.49 1.25 -14.62
CA GLN A 487 -20.03 1.59 -13.27
C GLN A 487 -19.31 2.94 -13.25
N TRP A 488 -19.52 3.68 -12.18
CA TRP A 488 -18.90 4.98 -11.98
C TRP A 488 -17.55 4.84 -11.28
N VAL A 489 -16.52 5.51 -11.82
CA VAL A 489 -15.20 5.67 -11.21
C VAL A 489 -14.88 7.16 -11.12
N ASN A 490 -14.44 7.61 -9.94
CA ASN A 490 -14.05 8.99 -9.72
C ASN A 490 -12.75 9.32 -10.47
N GLY A 491 -12.73 10.43 -11.20
CA GLY A 491 -11.53 10.97 -11.84
C GLY A 491 -11.02 12.26 -11.17
N GLY A 492 -11.70 12.76 -10.14
CA GLY A 492 -11.39 14.00 -9.43
C GLY A 492 -12.58 14.96 -9.41
N GLN A 493 -12.67 15.75 -8.34
CA GLN A 493 -13.77 16.70 -8.14
C GLN A 493 -13.31 17.99 -7.47
N VAL A 494 -14.08 19.05 -7.70
CA VAL A 494 -13.88 20.36 -7.09
C VAL A 494 -15.22 21.00 -6.78
N GLU A 495 -15.27 21.78 -5.72
CA GLU A 495 -16.39 22.68 -5.45
C GLU A 495 -16.08 24.06 -6.04
N VAL A 496 -17.03 24.62 -6.78
CA VAL A 496 -16.95 25.92 -7.43
C VAL A 496 -17.97 26.85 -6.79
N ASN A 497 -17.52 27.97 -6.23
CA ASN A 497 -18.36 28.90 -5.48
C ASN A 497 -18.38 30.33 -6.05
N ASP A 498 -17.64 30.60 -7.12
CA ASP A 498 -17.54 31.90 -7.77
C ASP A 498 -17.48 31.79 -9.31
N ASP A 499 -17.20 32.90 -9.99
CA ASP A 499 -17.13 32.99 -11.45
C ASP A 499 -15.70 32.81 -12.00
N GLN A 500 -14.76 32.31 -11.21
CA GLN A 500 -13.37 32.06 -11.61
C GLN A 500 -13.17 30.63 -12.15
N TRP A 501 -12.03 30.44 -12.80
CA TRP A 501 -11.62 29.11 -13.26
C TRP A 501 -10.98 28.34 -12.11
N HIS A 502 -11.49 27.14 -11.86
CA HIS A 502 -11.01 26.22 -10.83
C HIS A 502 -10.32 25.03 -11.46
N GLU A 503 -9.27 24.54 -10.83
CA GLU A 503 -8.61 23.30 -11.22
C GLU A 503 -9.37 22.10 -10.62
N ILE A 504 -9.76 21.14 -11.45
CA ILE A 504 -10.06 19.78 -11.02
C ILE A 504 -8.78 18.97 -11.13
N GLY A 505 -8.46 18.23 -10.08
CA GLY A 505 -7.37 17.28 -10.03
C GLY A 505 -7.83 15.95 -9.46
N GLY A 506 -7.28 14.85 -9.98
CA GLY A 506 -7.54 13.51 -9.46
C GLY A 506 -6.75 12.45 -10.18
N SER A 507 -7.07 11.20 -9.88
CA SER A 507 -6.42 10.02 -10.44
C SER A 507 -7.38 8.83 -10.47
N PHE A 508 -7.15 7.91 -11.40
CA PHE A 508 -7.89 6.65 -11.48
C PHE A 508 -7.01 5.53 -11.99
N ARG A 509 -7.48 4.29 -11.80
CA ARG A 509 -6.87 3.07 -12.34
C ARG A 509 -8.00 2.11 -12.71
N ILE A 510 -7.82 1.39 -13.82
CA ILE A 510 -8.73 0.33 -14.25
C ILE A 510 -8.05 -1.00 -13.96
N GLU A 511 -8.69 -1.86 -13.17
CA GLU A 511 -8.09 -3.12 -12.70
C GLU A 511 -8.73 -4.36 -13.31
N LYS A 512 -9.82 -4.18 -14.05
CA LYS A 512 -10.52 -5.24 -14.79
C LYS A 512 -10.75 -4.80 -16.22
N GLN A 513 -10.63 -5.74 -17.16
CA GLN A 513 -10.89 -5.45 -18.56
C GLN A 513 -12.33 -4.98 -18.72
N ALA A 514 -12.49 -3.75 -19.22
CA ALA A 514 -13.79 -3.16 -19.51
C ALA A 514 -14.09 -3.25 -21.02
N ALA A 515 -15.36 -3.44 -21.37
CA ALA A 515 -15.83 -3.36 -22.74
C ALA A 515 -15.90 -1.91 -23.24
N LYS A 516 -16.19 -0.97 -22.32
CA LYS A 516 -16.29 0.45 -22.62
C LYS A 516 -15.82 1.31 -21.45
N VAL A 517 -14.90 2.22 -21.73
CA VAL A 517 -14.47 3.27 -20.82
C VAL A 517 -14.72 4.63 -21.44
N MET A 518 -15.50 5.46 -20.76
CA MET A 518 -15.83 6.82 -21.16
C MET A 518 -15.43 7.79 -20.07
N VAL A 519 -14.77 8.88 -20.43
CA VAL A 519 -14.50 10.01 -19.54
C VAL A 519 -15.45 11.14 -19.87
N TYR A 520 -16.01 11.78 -18.85
CA TYR A 520 -16.92 12.91 -19.02
C TYR A 520 -16.83 13.86 -17.83
N VAL A 521 -17.19 15.13 -18.04
CA VAL A 521 -17.27 16.12 -16.97
C VAL A 521 -18.74 16.31 -16.60
N GLN A 522 -19.06 16.21 -15.33
CA GLN A 522 -20.42 16.31 -14.79
C GLN A 522 -20.49 17.31 -13.64
N GLY A 523 -21.72 17.59 -13.18
CA GLY A 523 -22.00 18.76 -12.36
C GLY A 523 -21.89 20.04 -13.21
N PRO A 524 -22.34 21.22 -12.73
CA PRO A 524 -23.23 21.48 -11.58
C PRO A 524 -24.65 20.89 -11.78
N PRO A 525 -25.64 21.15 -10.89
CA PRO A 525 -27.05 20.76 -11.07
C PRO A 525 -27.67 21.20 -12.40
N ALA A 526 -28.84 20.60 -12.71
CA ALA A 526 -29.63 20.94 -13.89
C ALA A 526 -29.92 22.45 -13.97
N GLY A 527 -29.85 23.00 -15.18
CA GLY A 527 -30.08 24.42 -15.46
C GLY A 527 -28.85 25.32 -15.30
N VAL A 528 -27.75 24.84 -14.71
CA VAL A 528 -26.50 25.61 -14.60
C VAL A 528 -25.53 25.21 -15.72
N ASP A 529 -25.01 26.21 -16.42
CA ASP A 529 -24.05 26.03 -17.50
C ASP A 529 -22.69 25.54 -16.98
N LEU A 530 -22.01 24.72 -17.77
CA LEU A 530 -20.70 24.15 -17.45
C LEU A 530 -19.69 24.56 -18.51
N MET A 531 -18.55 25.10 -18.10
CA MET A 531 -17.42 25.42 -18.97
C MET A 531 -16.22 24.54 -18.63
N VAL A 532 -15.65 23.86 -19.63
CA VAL A 532 -14.51 22.94 -19.45
C VAL A 532 -13.39 23.32 -20.40
N ALA A 533 -12.17 23.47 -19.88
CA ALA A 533 -10.99 23.77 -20.67
C ALA A 533 -9.79 22.90 -20.29
N GLY A 534 -9.05 22.44 -21.29
CA GLY A 534 -7.78 21.76 -21.07
C GLY A 534 -7.91 20.48 -20.23
N LEU A 535 -8.88 19.61 -20.54
CA LEU A 535 -8.95 18.29 -19.92
C LEU A 535 -7.74 17.45 -20.37
N HIS A 536 -6.88 17.12 -19.42
CA HIS A 536 -5.73 16.25 -19.60
C HIS A 536 -5.93 14.99 -18.78
N VAL A 537 -5.72 13.85 -19.44
CA VAL A 537 -5.62 12.55 -18.80
C VAL A 537 -4.37 11.89 -19.33
N PHE A 538 -3.44 11.48 -18.47
CA PHE A 538 -2.20 10.86 -18.92
C PHE A 538 -1.72 9.81 -17.91
N PRO A 539 -1.04 8.75 -18.39
CA PRO A 539 -0.49 7.73 -17.52
C PRO A 539 0.67 8.30 -16.69
N VAL A 540 0.71 7.91 -15.43
CA VAL A 540 1.76 8.33 -14.48
C VAL A 540 3.02 7.48 -14.69
N ASP A 541 4.13 8.12 -15.07
CA ASP A 541 5.45 7.47 -15.06
C ASP A 541 5.98 7.41 -13.62
N ARG A 542 5.64 6.32 -12.92
CA ARG A 542 6.05 6.11 -11.53
C ARG A 542 7.57 6.12 -11.37
N ARG A 543 8.33 5.61 -12.34
CA ARG A 543 9.79 5.58 -12.27
C ARG A 543 10.36 6.99 -12.35
N ALA A 544 9.89 7.80 -13.30
CA ALA A 544 10.28 9.19 -13.40
C ALA A 544 9.89 9.98 -12.15
N ARG A 545 8.68 9.74 -11.60
CA ARG A 545 8.22 10.37 -10.37
C ARG A 545 9.10 10.00 -9.18
N PHE A 546 9.43 8.72 -8.99
CA PHE A 546 10.31 8.29 -7.89
C PHE A 546 11.73 8.87 -8.02
N ASN A 547 12.27 8.97 -9.23
CA ASN A 547 13.55 9.66 -9.45
C ASN A 547 13.48 11.17 -9.12
N HIS A 548 12.33 11.81 -9.34
CA HIS A 548 12.10 13.18 -8.88
C HIS A 548 12.08 13.24 -7.34
N LEU A 549 11.26 12.42 -6.70
CA LEU A 549 11.11 12.40 -5.24
C LEU A 549 12.43 12.07 -4.53
N LYS A 550 13.22 11.11 -5.03
CA LYS A 550 14.57 10.83 -4.50
C LYS A 550 15.47 12.07 -4.52
N ARG A 551 15.45 12.86 -5.60
CA ARG A 551 16.23 14.10 -5.68
C ARG A 551 15.75 15.16 -4.68
N GLN A 552 14.45 15.23 -4.40
CA GLN A 552 13.92 16.11 -3.34
C GLN A 552 14.32 15.62 -1.96
N THR A 553 14.21 14.31 -1.71
CA THR A 553 14.65 13.66 -0.47
C THR A 553 16.13 13.93 -0.18
N GLU A 554 17.03 13.82 -1.15
CA GLU A 554 18.46 14.14 -0.97
C GLU A 554 18.70 15.60 -0.53
N LYS A 555 17.85 16.52 -0.99
CA LYS A 555 17.95 17.95 -0.63
C LYS A 555 17.36 18.24 0.74
N ILE A 556 16.19 17.68 1.03
CA ILE A 556 15.35 18.06 2.17
C ILE A 556 15.66 17.23 3.43
N ARG A 557 15.98 15.95 3.25
CA ARG A 557 16.11 14.99 4.36
C ARG A 557 17.55 14.65 4.71
N LYS A 558 18.51 15.16 3.94
CA LYS A 558 19.93 14.98 4.21
C LYS A 558 20.67 16.28 4.36
N ARG A 559 21.74 16.22 5.17
CA ARG A 559 22.65 17.32 5.48
C ARG A 559 24.09 16.91 5.21
N ASP A 560 24.91 17.87 4.78
CA ASP A 560 26.35 17.66 4.63
C ASP A 560 27.00 17.58 6.01
N VAL A 561 27.91 16.62 6.19
CA VAL A 561 28.61 16.34 7.46
C VAL A 561 30.11 16.27 7.19
N ILE A 562 30.86 16.98 8.04
CA ILE A 562 32.33 17.05 8.01
C ILE A 562 32.83 16.47 9.34
N LEU A 563 33.41 15.27 9.30
CA LEU A 563 34.09 14.69 10.45
C LEU A 563 35.55 15.15 10.45
N LYS A 564 35.98 15.84 11.51
CA LYS A 564 37.37 16.30 11.70
C LYS A 564 38.08 15.41 12.70
N PHE A 565 39.23 14.88 12.34
CA PHE A 565 39.99 13.97 13.19
C PHE A 565 41.21 14.68 13.80
N SER A 566 41.30 14.66 15.12
CA SER A 566 42.41 15.24 15.89
C SER A 566 43.44 14.15 16.20
N GLY A 567 44.67 14.23 15.69
CA GLY A 567 45.80 13.39 16.14
C GLY A 567 46.38 12.35 15.18
N SER A 568 46.25 12.48 13.85
CA SER A 568 46.87 11.51 12.94
C SER A 568 48.38 11.74 12.77
N ASP A 569 49.20 10.85 13.32
CA ASP A 569 50.60 10.69 12.89
C ASP A 569 50.61 10.50 11.36
N SER A 570 51.22 11.44 10.64
CA SER A 570 51.25 11.52 9.17
C SER A 570 52.10 10.43 8.50
N ALA A 571 52.17 9.22 9.06
CA ALA A 571 53.12 8.18 8.66
C ALA A 571 52.53 7.00 7.84
N CYS A 572 51.24 7.01 7.48
CA CYS A 572 50.66 5.99 6.60
C CYS A 572 50.26 6.58 5.24
N LEU A 573 50.83 6.03 4.15
CA LEU A 573 50.58 6.41 2.74
C LEU A 573 49.12 6.20 2.28
N LEU A 574 48.31 5.51 3.08
CA LEU A 574 46.87 5.34 2.93
C LEU A 574 46.28 5.69 4.30
N GLY A 575 45.68 6.87 4.47
CA GLY A 575 45.17 7.35 5.77
C GLY A 575 44.21 6.36 6.47
N PRO A 576 43.94 6.53 7.78
CA PRO A 576 43.03 5.65 8.52
C PRO A 576 41.68 5.47 7.80
N SER A 577 41.17 4.24 7.77
CA SER A 577 39.88 3.97 7.13
C SER A 577 38.74 4.36 8.07
N VAL A 578 37.76 5.09 7.55
CA VAL A 578 36.56 5.54 8.25
C VAL A 578 35.36 4.79 7.71
N ARG A 579 34.49 4.31 8.60
CA ARG A 579 33.21 3.72 8.26
C ARG A 579 32.12 4.34 9.13
N VAL A 580 31.18 5.03 8.48
CA VAL A 580 30.02 5.66 9.09
C VAL A 580 28.78 4.83 8.80
N ARG A 581 27.99 4.55 9.83
CA ARG A 581 26.72 3.83 9.73
C ARG A 581 25.65 4.58 10.51
N GLN A 582 24.54 4.89 9.85
CA GLN A 582 23.37 5.40 10.55
C GLN A 582 22.73 4.28 11.37
N LYS A 583 22.44 4.55 12.65
CA LYS A 583 21.78 3.62 13.58
C LYS A 583 20.27 3.81 13.55
N GLN A 584 19.82 5.05 13.53
CA GLN A 584 18.40 5.40 13.53
C GLN A 584 18.16 6.63 12.66
N ASN A 585 17.10 6.59 11.86
CA ASN A 585 16.58 7.77 11.18
C ASN A 585 15.68 8.55 12.15
N SER A 586 15.83 9.87 12.21
CA SER A 586 15.02 10.72 13.10
C SER A 586 13.62 11.01 12.58
N PHE A 587 13.33 10.71 11.31
CA PHE A 587 12.00 10.93 10.74
C PHE A 587 10.97 10.01 11.42
N PRO A 588 9.85 10.56 11.93
CA PRO A 588 8.80 9.78 12.56
C PRO A 588 8.11 8.81 11.60
N PHE A 589 8.23 7.52 11.90
CA PHE A 589 7.44 6.45 11.32
C PHE A 589 6.75 5.67 12.44
N GLY A 590 5.43 5.77 12.52
CA GLY A 590 4.65 5.10 13.52
C GLY A 590 3.61 4.13 12.99
N SER A 591 2.94 3.45 13.90
CA SER A 591 1.74 2.66 13.59
C SER A 591 0.68 2.79 14.69
N CYS A 592 -0.57 2.62 14.30
CA CYS A 592 -1.67 2.32 15.20
C CYS A 592 -1.43 0.98 15.91
N ILE A 593 -1.68 0.97 17.22
CA ILE A 593 -1.69 -0.21 18.08
C ILE A 593 -2.93 -0.17 18.98
N CYS A 594 -3.47 -1.35 19.28
CA CYS A 594 -4.53 -1.57 20.24
C CYS A 594 -4.02 -2.51 21.34
N ARG A 595 -4.64 -2.48 22.51
CA ARG A 595 -4.20 -3.29 23.65
C ARG A 595 -4.22 -4.78 23.32
N THR A 596 -5.23 -5.26 22.60
CA THR A 596 -5.36 -6.66 22.20
C THR A 596 -4.27 -7.13 21.24
N ASN A 597 -3.57 -6.22 20.54
CA ASN A 597 -2.44 -6.60 19.68
C ASN A 597 -1.24 -7.05 20.51
N MET A 598 -1.09 -6.52 21.73
CA MET A 598 0.07 -6.74 22.58
C MET A 598 0.19 -8.17 23.10
N ASP A 599 -0.88 -8.97 23.00
CA ASP A 599 -0.85 -10.40 23.33
C ASP A 599 -0.19 -11.23 22.21
N ASN A 600 0.22 -10.61 21.10
CA ASN A 600 1.01 -11.24 20.03
C ASN A 600 2.47 -10.78 20.12
N GLU A 601 3.38 -11.68 20.51
CA GLU A 601 4.81 -11.39 20.61
C GLU A 601 5.45 -11.02 19.25
N ASP A 602 5.05 -11.69 18.17
CA ASP A 602 5.60 -11.42 16.82
C ASP A 602 5.17 -10.03 16.33
N PHE A 603 3.95 -9.60 16.69
CA PHE A 603 3.48 -8.25 16.45
C PHE A 603 4.33 -7.22 17.21
N ASN A 604 4.59 -7.47 18.50
CA ASN A 604 5.38 -6.56 19.34
C ASN A 604 6.81 -6.42 18.83
N ASP A 605 7.46 -7.54 18.49
CA ASP A 605 8.82 -7.56 17.95
C ASP A 605 8.90 -6.82 16.62
N PHE A 606 7.95 -7.05 15.72
CA PHE A 606 7.88 -6.31 14.47
C PHE A 606 7.66 -4.82 14.73
N PHE A 607 6.77 -4.46 15.65
CA PHE A 607 6.44 -3.08 15.95
C PHE A 607 7.64 -2.31 16.50
N VAL A 608 8.27 -2.80 17.58
CA VAL A 608 9.42 -2.16 18.24
C VAL A 608 10.62 -2.05 17.30
N LYS A 609 10.82 -3.05 16.43
CA LYS A 609 11.91 -3.01 15.45
C LYS A 609 11.66 -1.99 14.34
N ASN A 610 10.40 -1.76 13.96
CA ASN A 610 10.06 -1.06 12.72
C ASN A 610 9.42 0.31 12.89
N PHE A 611 9.01 0.72 14.08
CA PHE A 611 8.34 2.00 14.32
C PHE A 611 8.93 2.71 15.55
N ASN A 612 9.00 4.04 15.49
CA ASN A 612 9.43 4.91 16.60
C ASN A 612 8.30 5.80 17.14
N TRP A 613 7.10 5.70 16.55
CA TRP A 613 5.90 6.39 16.98
C TRP A 613 4.70 5.43 17.09
N ALA A 614 3.75 5.78 17.94
CA ALA A 614 2.50 5.06 18.14
C ALA A 614 1.30 6.01 18.13
N VAL A 615 0.16 5.46 17.75
CA VAL A 615 -1.17 6.01 18.04
C VAL A 615 -2.04 4.88 18.58
N PHE A 616 -2.94 5.18 19.51
CA PHE A 616 -3.85 4.16 20.05
C PHE A 616 -5.13 4.13 19.23
N GLY A 617 -5.52 2.95 18.74
CA GLY A 617 -6.63 2.84 17.79
C GLY A 617 -7.98 3.21 18.40
N ASN A 618 -8.20 2.85 19.67
CA ASN A 618 -9.47 3.11 20.35
C ASN A 618 -9.33 3.57 21.80
N GLU A 619 -8.22 3.27 22.46
CA GLU A 619 -8.08 3.27 23.93
C GLU A 619 -8.17 4.67 24.55
N LEU A 620 -8.05 5.73 23.75
CA LEU A 620 -8.28 7.11 24.20
C LEU A 620 -9.57 7.72 23.71
N LYS A 621 -10.27 7.12 22.74
CA LYS A 621 -11.55 7.64 22.24
C LYS A 621 -12.57 7.70 23.38
N TRP A 622 -13.47 8.69 23.34
CA TRP A 622 -14.38 8.95 24.47
C TRP A 622 -15.28 7.74 24.75
N TYR A 623 -15.74 7.04 23.71
CA TYR A 623 -16.54 5.83 23.90
C TYR A 623 -15.80 4.68 24.58
N SER A 624 -14.47 4.60 24.49
CA SER A 624 -13.66 3.57 25.15
C SER A 624 -13.39 3.92 26.60
N THR A 625 -13.09 5.20 26.85
CA THR A 625 -12.68 5.69 28.17
C THR A 625 -13.86 6.04 29.07
N GLU A 626 -15.04 6.33 28.52
CA GLU A 626 -16.28 6.63 29.26
C GLU A 626 -17.51 6.18 28.45
N ALA A 627 -17.65 4.86 28.25
CA ALA A 627 -18.78 4.26 27.54
C ALA A 627 -20.13 4.56 28.23
N GLN A 628 -20.13 4.64 29.55
CA GLN A 628 -21.26 5.03 30.40
C GLN A 628 -20.83 6.21 31.28
N GLN A 629 -21.72 7.19 31.47
CA GLN A 629 -21.45 8.40 32.25
C GLN A 629 -20.83 8.07 33.62
N GLY A 630 -19.68 8.65 33.91
CA GLY A 630 -18.98 8.50 35.18
C GLY A 630 -18.29 7.14 35.41
N LYS A 631 -18.34 6.21 34.44
CA LYS A 631 -17.62 4.92 34.50
C LYS A 631 -16.41 4.95 33.59
N PHE A 632 -15.29 5.39 34.16
CA PHE A 632 -14.04 5.53 33.42
C PHE A 632 -13.26 4.21 33.30
N ASN A 633 -12.70 3.95 32.11
CA ASN A 633 -11.70 2.91 31.90
C ASN A 633 -10.47 3.51 31.18
N TYR A 634 -9.36 3.67 31.91
CA TYR A 634 -8.09 4.14 31.38
C TYR A 634 -7.01 3.05 31.35
N ARG A 635 -7.34 1.84 31.82
CA ARG A 635 -6.37 0.77 32.01
C ARG A 635 -5.64 0.42 30.73
N ASP A 636 -6.38 0.25 29.63
CA ASP A 636 -5.82 -0.19 28.36
C ASP A 636 -4.87 0.87 27.77
N ALA A 637 -5.23 2.16 27.88
CA ALA A 637 -4.38 3.27 27.47
C ALA A 637 -3.12 3.40 28.32
N ASP A 638 -3.23 3.17 29.64
CA ASP A 638 -2.08 3.19 30.55
C ASP A 638 -1.10 2.05 30.22
N GLU A 639 -1.60 0.83 30.00
CA GLU A 639 -0.77 -0.33 29.65
C GLU A 639 -0.03 -0.11 28.31
N LEU A 640 -0.69 0.51 27.31
CA LEU A 640 -0.05 0.86 26.04
C LEU A 640 0.99 1.98 26.18
N LEU A 641 0.73 3.00 27.00
CA LEU A 641 1.71 4.06 27.29
C LEU A 641 2.97 3.49 27.96
N ASP A 642 2.79 2.56 28.91
CA ASP A 642 3.90 1.89 29.58
C ASP A 642 4.70 1.01 28.62
N PHE A 643 4.03 0.33 27.68
CA PHE A 643 4.71 -0.39 26.60
C PHE A 643 5.53 0.54 25.70
N CYS A 644 4.95 1.66 25.25
CA CYS A 644 5.65 2.62 24.40
C CYS A 644 6.84 3.27 25.13
N THR A 645 6.65 3.67 26.39
CA THR A 645 7.69 4.30 27.21
C THR A 645 8.89 3.37 27.41
N ARG A 646 8.66 2.07 27.68
CA ARG A 646 9.72 1.07 27.85
C ARG A 646 10.54 0.81 26.59
N ASN A 647 9.96 1.06 25.42
CA ASN A 647 10.58 0.84 24.12
C ASN A 647 11.04 2.14 23.44
N ASP A 648 11.03 3.27 24.16
CA ASP A 648 11.38 4.61 23.63
C ASP A 648 10.55 5.03 22.40
N ILE A 649 9.26 4.70 22.42
CA ILE A 649 8.30 5.01 21.36
C ILE A 649 7.48 6.24 21.76
N GLN A 650 7.47 7.25 20.90
CA GLN A 650 6.68 8.47 21.09
C GLN A 650 5.20 8.20 20.76
N VAL A 651 4.27 8.89 21.43
CA VAL A 651 2.84 8.57 21.30
C VAL A 651 2.01 9.82 20.97
N ARG A 652 1.07 9.67 20.04
CA ARG A 652 0.00 10.62 19.76
C ARG A 652 -1.29 10.22 20.47
N GLY A 653 -1.92 11.20 21.11
CA GLY A 653 -3.23 11.03 21.73
C GLY A 653 -4.35 11.19 20.72
N HIS A 654 -4.97 10.07 20.33
CA HIS A 654 -6.09 10.04 19.39
C HIS A 654 -7.33 9.41 20.05
N CYS A 655 -8.41 10.13 20.26
CA CYS A 655 -8.59 11.58 20.13
C CYS A 655 -9.37 12.11 21.35
N ILE A 656 -9.35 13.42 21.58
CA ILE A 656 -10.09 14.00 22.73
C ILE A 656 -11.60 13.96 22.44
N PHE A 657 -11.98 14.48 21.26
CA PHE A 657 -13.34 14.54 20.73
C PHE A 657 -13.40 14.06 19.27
N TRP A 658 -14.58 13.66 18.83
CA TRP A 658 -14.86 13.25 17.45
C TRP A 658 -16.25 13.76 17.04
N GLU A 659 -16.31 14.51 15.94
CA GLU A 659 -17.53 15.23 15.52
C GLU A 659 -18.62 14.37 14.89
N VAL A 660 -18.28 13.19 14.38
CA VAL A 660 -19.24 12.33 13.66
C VAL A 660 -20.25 11.74 14.66
N GLU A 661 -21.52 12.12 14.55
CA GLU A 661 -22.57 11.81 15.53
C GLU A 661 -22.69 10.30 15.85
N SER A 662 -22.50 9.43 14.86
CA SER A 662 -22.57 7.97 15.05
C SER A 662 -21.48 7.42 15.99
N THR A 663 -20.41 8.17 16.21
CA THR A 663 -19.31 7.82 17.12
C THR A 663 -19.54 8.34 18.55
N VAL A 664 -20.53 9.23 18.73
CA VAL A 664 -20.87 9.85 20.02
C VAL A 664 -21.78 8.93 20.84
N GLN A 665 -21.39 8.67 22.09
CA GLN A 665 -22.11 7.76 22.98
C GLN A 665 -23.57 8.18 23.19
N ALA A 666 -24.47 7.20 23.33
CA ALA A 666 -25.89 7.45 23.52
C ALA A 666 -26.21 8.36 24.73
N TRP A 667 -25.46 8.21 25.83
CA TRP A 667 -25.67 9.04 27.02
C TRP A 667 -25.28 10.51 26.76
N ILE A 668 -24.23 10.79 25.99
CA ILE A 668 -23.84 12.15 25.56
C ILE A 668 -24.92 12.75 24.66
N ARG A 669 -25.42 11.97 23.69
CA ARG A 669 -26.49 12.40 22.77
C ARG A 669 -27.79 12.76 23.50
N SER A 670 -28.06 12.12 24.63
CA SER A 670 -29.25 12.38 25.44
C SER A 670 -29.18 13.63 26.34
N LEU A 671 -28.01 14.24 26.50
CA LEU A 671 -27.85 15.42 27.35
C LEU A 671 -28.47 16.66 26.71
N ASN A 672 -29.00 17.58 27.52
CA ASN A 672 -29.29 18.95 27.05
C ASN A 672 -27.98 19.75 26.85
N ASN A 673 -28.06 20.95 26.27
CA ASN A 673 -26.85 21.71 25.90
C ASN A 673 -25.97 22.11 27.10
N ASN A 674 -26.57 22.42 28.27
CA ASN A 674 -25.82 22.79 29.47
C ASN A 674 -25.07 21.59 30.06
N ASP A 675 -25.73 20.43 30.12
CA ASP A 675 -25.12 19.21 30.61
C ASP A 675 -24.06 18.68 29.64
N LEU A 676 -24.28 18.85 28.33
CA LEU A 676 -23.29 18.52 27.30
C LEU A 676 -22.02 19.39 27.44
N MET A 677 -22.16 20.69 27.62
CA MET A 677 -21.03 21.58 27.88
C MET A 677 -20.27 21.14 29.14
N THR A 678 -20.99 20.78 30.20
CA THR A 678 -20.38 20.28 31.46
C THR A 678 -19.61 18.98 31.22
N ALA A 679 -20.20 18.03 30.49
CA ALA A 679 -19.54 16.77 30.14
C ALA A 679 -18.27 16.99 29.30
N LEU A 680 -18.32 17.91 28.33
CA LEU A 680 -17.17 18.31 27.51
C LEU A 680 -16.04 18.90 28.36
N GLN A 681 -16.35 19.80 29.30
CA GLN A 681 -15.34 20.37 30.20
C GLN A 681 -14.74 19.31 31.13
N ASN A 682 -15.56 18.39 31.65
CA ASN A 682 -15.10 17.27 32.46
C ASN A 682 -14.18 16.34 31.67
N ARG A 683 -14.50 16.06 30.41
CA ARG A 683 -13.67 15.27 29.49
C ARG A 683 -12.30 15.89 29.29
N LEU A 684 -12.24 17.18 28.94
CA LEU A 684 -10.99 17.92 28.79
C LEU A 684 -10.16 17.87 30.07
N SER A 685 -10.77 18.26 31.20
CA SER A 685 -10.06 18.33 32.48
C SER A 685 -9.58 16.97 32.94
N GLY A 686 -10.40 15.93 32.84
CA GLY A 686 -10.07 14.57 33.28
C GLY A 686 -8.95 13.96 32.44
N LEU A 687 -9.13 13.92 31.12
CA LEU A 687 -8.19 13.27 30.21
C LEU A 687 -6.82 13.99 30.22
N LEU A 688 -6.81 15.31 30.02
CA LEU A 688 -5.56 16.05 29.84
C LEU A 688 -4.81 16.28 31.15
N THR A 689 -5.50 16.34 32.30
CA THR A 689 -4.79 16.37 33.59
C THR A 689 -4.13 15.03 33.88
N ARG A 690 -4.79 13.91 33.56
CA ARG A 690 -4.24 12.56 33.75
C ARG A 690 -2.98 12.34 32.92
N TYR A 691 -3.04 12.70 31.64
CA TYR A 691 -1.99 12.40 30.67
C TYR A 691 -1.08 13.58 30.33
N LYS A 692 -1.04 14.59 31.20
CA LYS A 692 -0.23 15.79 31.01
C LYS A 692 1.23 15.44 30.71
N GLY A 693 1.73 15.85 29.56
CA GLY A 693 3.10 15.61 29.10
C GLY A 693 3.43 14.17 28.69
N LYS A 694 2.43 13.29 28.58
CA LYS A 694 2.61 11.90 28.15
C LYS A 694 2.48 11.70 26.65
N PHE A 695 1.60 12.47 26.00
CA PHE A 695 1.44 12.46 24.55
C PHE A 695 2.13 13.67 23.94
N LYS A 696 2.83 13.47 22.82
CA LYS A 696 3.51 14.56 22.11
C LYS A 696 2.53 15.39 21.29
N HIS A 697 1.54 14.74 20.70
CA HIS A 697 0.46 15.40 19.97
C HIS A 697 -0.89 14.96 20.52
N TYR A 698 -1.91 15.80 20.33
CA TYR A 698 -3.31 15.41 20.46
C TYR A 698 -4.08 15.79 19.22
N ASP A 699 -4.87 14.84 18.72
CA ASP A 699 -5.98 15.15 17.83
C ASP A 699 -7.12 15.66 18.72
N VAL A 700 -7.36 16.97 18.70
CA VAL A 700 -8.27 17.61 19.66
C VAL A 700 -9.71 17.29 19.32
N ASN A 701 -10.08 17.48 18.07
CA ASN A 701 -11.42 17.24 17.58
C ASN A 701 -11.33 16.65 16.18
N ASN A 702 -11.63 15.37 16.07
CA ASN A 702 -11.44 14.59 14.86
C ASN A 702 -12.59 14.84 13.87
N GLU A 703 -12.28 14.92 12.57
CA GLU A 703 -13.24 14.90 11.46
C GLU A 703 -14.24 16.07 11.44
N MET A 704 -13.76 17.29 11.71
CA MET A 704 -14.56 18.52 11.70
C MET A 704 -15.05 18.91 10.29
N MET A 705 -14.43 18.37 9.23
CA MET A 705 -14.90 18.57 7.85
C MET A 705 -16.10 17.68 7.50
N HIS A 706 -16.36 16.63 8.29
CA HIS A 706 -17.41 15.63 8.03
C HIS A 706 -18.49 15.55 9.11
N GLY A 707 -18.25 16.15 10.28
CA GLY A 707 -19.22 16.23 11.36
C GLY A 707 -19.22 17.59 12.04
N SER A 708 -20.34 17.90 12.69
CA SER A 708 -20.60 19.18 13.36
C SER A 708 -21.37 19.01 14.67
N TYR A 709 -21.43 17.79 15.23
CA TYR A 709 -22.24 17.45 16.41
C TYR A 709 -22.05 18.43 17.58
N TYR A 710 -20.80 18.73 17.98
CA TYR A 710 -20.58 19.64 19.11
C TYR A 710 -20.83 21.10 18.71
N GLN A 711 -20.48 21.48 17.47
CA GLN A 711 -20.67 22.83 16.96
C GLN A 711 -22.15 23.24 16.87
N GLU A 712 -22.98 22.38 16.29
CA GLU A 712 -24.42 22.62 16.13
C GLU A 712 -25.12 22.75 17.49
N ARG A 713 -24.64 22.02 18.50
CA ARG A 713 -25.25 21.98 19.82
C ARG A 713 -24.74 23.05 20.77
N LEU A 714 -23.47 23.43 20.69
CA LEU A 714 -22.80 24.32 21.63
C LEU A 714 -22.38 25.67 21.03
N GLY A 715 -22.55 25.86 19.72
CA GLY A 715 -22.24 27.08 18.98
C GLY A 715 -20.86 27.07 18.31
N LYS A 716 -20.66 27.95 17.32
CA LYS A 716 -19.46 28.00 16.45
C LYS A 716 -18.13 28.06 17.22
N GLU A 717 -18.10 28.81 18.33
CA GLU A 717 -16.90 29.03 19.15
C GLU A 717 -16.41 27.78 19.91
N ILE A 718 -17.22 26.71 19.98
CA ILE A 718 -16.86 25.55 20.80
C ILE A 718 -15.57 24.89 20.34
N TRP A 719 -15.34 24.80 19.02
CA TRP A 719 -14.14 24.20 18.48
C TRP A 719 -12.89 24.95 18.94
N ALA A 720 -12.84 26.27 18.76
CA ALA A 720 -11.72 27.07 19.23
C ALA A 720 -11.52 26.96 20.75
N ASN A 721 -12.61 26.89 21.51
CA ASN A 721 -12.56 26.73 22.96
C ASN A 721 -12.01 25.35 23.40
N MET A 722 -12.29 24.27 22.67
CA MET A 722 -11.68 22.96 22.93
C MET A 722 -10.15 23.04 22.81
N PHE A 723 -9.62 23.65 21.75
CA PHE A 723 -8.18 23.83 21.54
C PHE A 723 -7.55 24.73 22.61
N LYS A 724 -8.16 25.89 22.91
CA LYS A 724 -7.67 26.79 23.98
C LYS A 724 -7.58 26.08 25.31
N ARG A 725 -8.63 25.35 25.67
CA ARG A 725 -8.69 24.64 26.96
C ARG A 725 -7.72 23.47 26.99
N ALA A 726 -7.55 22.75 25.87
CA ALA A 726 -6.59 21.67 25.77
C ALA A 726 -5.16 22.17 26.01
N HIS A 727 -4.77 23.26 25.34
CA HIS A 727 -3.44 23.86 25.51
C HIS A 727 -3.20 24.40 26.93
N GLN A 728 -4.22 24.95 27.59
CA GLN A 728 -4.11 25.38 28.98
C GLN A 728 -3.84 24.22 29.95
N LEU A 729 -4.46 23.06 29.70
CA LEU A 729 -4.33 21.88 30.56
C LEU A 729 -3.00 21.17 30.33
N ASP A 730 -2.61 21.00 29.07
CA ASP A 730 -1.33 20.44 28.65
C ASP A 730 -0.64 21.31 27.58
N PRO A 731 0.17 22.31 28.00
CA PRO A 731 0.88 23.18 27.07
C PRO A 731 2.07 22.51 26.38
N SER A 732 2.43 21.28 26.77
CA SER A 732 3.58 20.56 26.22
C SER A 732 3.26 19.76 24.96
N ALA A 733 1.97 19.50 24.69
CA ALA A 733 1.53 18.79 23.51
C ALA A 733 1.22 19.74 22.35
N ILE A 734 1.55 19.31 21.13
CA ILE A 734 1.14 20.01 19.90
C ILE A 734 -0.30 19.59 19.57
N LEU A 735 -1.17 20.56 19.33
CA LEU A 735 -2.58 20.30 19.05
C LEU A 735 -2.84 20.24 17.55
N PHE A 736 -3.41 19.12 17.10
CA PHE A 736 -3.69 18.85 15.70
C PHE A 736 -5.19 18.97 15.41
N VAL A 737 -5.49 19.57 14.25
CA VAL A 737 -6.68 19.20 13.48
C VAL A 737 -6.39 17.88 12.76
N ASN A 738 -7.37 17.00 12.57
CA ASN A 738 -7.16 15.70 11.92
C ASN A 738 -8.39 15.30 11.09
N ASP A 739 -8.18 15.04 9.79
CA ASP A 739 -9.27 14.78 8.85
C ASP A 739 -8.86 13.90 7.66
N TYR A 740 -9.83 13.33 6.94
CA TYR A 740 -9.62 12.39 5.82
C TYR A 740 -10.04 12.95 4.45
N HIS A 741 -9.58 12.29 3.38
CA HIS A 741 -9.77 12.68 1.97
C HIS A 741 -9.30 14.10 1.60
N VAL A 742 -8.42 14.70 2.40
CA VAL A 742 -7.89 16.04 2.14
C VAL A 742 -6.98 16.04 0.90
N GLU A 743 -6.27 14.94 0.67
CA GLU A 743 -5.12 14.85 -0.23
C GLU A 743 -5.40 14.18 -1.59
N ASP A 744 -6.61 13.65 -1.80
CA ASP A 744 -6.90 12.76 -2.93
C ASP A 744 -7.77 13.40 -4.04
N GLY A 745 -8.40 14.55 -3.76
CA GLY A 745 -9.27 15.24 -4.72
C GLY A 745 -10.59 14.50 -4.98
N CYS A 746 -10.99 13.60 -4.08
CA CYS A 746 -12.15 12.72 -4.21
C CYS A 746 -13.28 12.99 -3.21
N ASP A 747 -13.14 13.96 -2.28
CA ASP A 747 -14.21 14.43 -1.37
C ASP A 747 -14.33 15.97 -1.38
N THR A 748 -15.47 16.51 -1.82
CA THR A 748 -15.70 17.97 -1.84
C THR A 748 -15.95 18.55 -0.45
N ARG A 749 -16.23 17.72 0.56
CA ARG A 749 -16.37 18.17 1.96
C ARG A 749 -15.01 18.51 2.58
N SER A 750 -13.97 17.79 2.18
CA SER A 750 -12.62 17.88 2.72
C SER A 750 -11.62 18.07 1.59
N SER A 751 -11.37 19.32 1.23
CA SER A 751 -10.35 19.70 0.24
C SER A 751 -9.24 20.52 0.91
N PRO A 752 -8.05 20.62 0.32
CA PRO A 752 -6.97 21.44 0.89
C PRO A 752 -7.44 22.88 1.15
N GLU A 753 -8.18 23.48 0.23
CA GLU A 753 -8.71 24.84 0.35
C GLU A 753 -9.65 24.98 1.54
N LYS A 754 -10.66 24.12 1.66
CA LYS A 754 -11.61 24.16 2.78
C LYS A 754 -10.94 23.88 4.12
N TYR A 755 -9.95 23.00 4.13
CA TYR A 755 -9.24 22.68 5.36
C TYR A 755 -8.34 23.85 5.79
N ILE A 756 -7.72 24.56 4.84
CA ILE A 756 -7.00 25.81 5.09
C ILE A 756 -7.95 26.87 5.68
N GLU A 757 -9.09 27.11 5.04
CA GLU A 757 -10.10 28.05 5.53
C GLU A 757 -10.53 27.70 6.96
N HIS A 758 -10.83 26.43 7.21
CA HIS A 758 -11.22 25.95 8.53
C HIS A 758 -10.13 26.18 9.60
N ILE A 759 -8.87 25.89 9.29
CA ILE A 759 -7.74 26.10 10.21
C ILE A 759 -7.56 27.60 10.50
N LEU A 760 -7.66 28.46 9.48
CA LEU A 760 -7.58 29.90 9.64
C LEU A 760 -8.72 30.42 10.52
N GLU A 761 -9.95 29.93 10.33
CA GLU A 761 -11.09 30.30 11.19
C GLU A 761 -10.86 29.94 12.67
N LEU A 762 -10.25 28.78 12.94
CA LEU A 762 -9.88 28.37 14.29
C LEU A 762 -8.79 29.29 14.88
N GLN A 763 -7.75 29.58 14.10
CA GLN A 763 -6.65 30.45 14.53
C GLN A 763 -7.13 31.89 14.79
N ASP A 764 -8.02 32.42 13.95
CA ASP A 764 -8.63 33.75 14.12
C ASP A 764 -9.49 33.82 15.39
N GLN A 765 -10.16 32.73 15.74
CA GLN A 765 -10.85 32.59 17.03
C GLN A 765 -9.89 32.37 18.21
N GLY A 766 -8.57 32.29 17.99
CA GLY A 766 -7.54 32.15 19.02
C GLY A 766 -7.27 30.70 19.46
N ALA A 767 -7.61 29.71 18.64
CA ALA A 767 -7.24 28.32 18.86
C ALA A 767 -5.73 28.12 18.62
N PRO A 768 -4.97 27.54 19.56
CA PRO A 768 -3.55 27.22 19.36
C PRO A 768 -3.38 25.94 18.52
N VAL A 769 -3.80 25.98 17.25
CA VAL A 769 -3.57 24.91 16.28
C VAL A 769 -2.08 24.86 15.96
N GLY A 770 -1.44 23.73 16.27
CA GLY A 770 0.00 23.53 16.15
C GLY A 770 0.43 22.57 15.05
N GLY A 771 -0.50 21.87 14.41
CA GLY A 771 -0.21 20.93 13.33
C GLY A 771 -1.44 20.52 12.52
N ILE A 772 -1.18 20.00 11.32
CA ILE A 772 -2.20 19.55 10.36
C ILE A 772 -2.11 18.03 10.24
N GLY A 773 -3.16 17.33 10.63
CA GLY A 773 -3.31 15.89 10.47
C GLY A 773 -4.11 15.57 9.21
N ILE A 774 -3.54 14.71 8.37
CA ILE A 774 -4.19 14.10 7.21
C ILE A 774 -4.23 12.60 7.47
N GLN A 775 -5.42 12.00 7.59
CA GLN A 775 -5.55 10.58 7.93
C GLN A 775 -4.80 9.71 6.90
N GLY A 776 -5.02 9.92 5.60
CA GLY A 776 -4.30 9.16 4.57
C GLY A 776 -4.88 7.77 4.32
N HIS A 777 -6.20 7.60 4.51
CA HIS A 777 -6.92 6.40 4.11
C HIS A 777 -7.02 6.33 2.59
N ILE A 778 -6.10 5.62 1.95
CA ILE A 778 -6.00 5.60 0.50
C ILE A 778 -7.01 4.61 -0.08
N ASP A 779 -8.01 5.13 -0.78
CA ASP A 779 -8.98 4.38 -1.59
C ASP A 779 -8.69 4.46 -3.10
N TYR A 780 -7.97 5.50 -3.52
CA TYR A 780 -7.69 5.81 -4.91
C TYR A 780 -6.19 5.85 -5.19
N PRO A 781 -5.76 5.59 -6.44
CA PRO A 781 -4.35 5.60 -6.77
C PRO A 781 -3.67 6.93 -6.42
N VAL A 782 -2.57 6.85 -5.67
CA VAL A 782 -1.80 8.03 -5.24
C VAL A 782 -0.83 8.50 -6.32
N GLY A 783 -0.42 9.77 -6.22
CA GLY A 783 0.53 10.38 -7.14
C GLY A 783 0.67 11.88 -6.92
N PRO A 784 0.90 12.68 -7.98
CA PRO A 784 1.12 14.13 -7.87
C PRO A 784 0.00 14.92 -7.19
N ILE A 785 -1.23 14.39 -7.12
CA ILE A 785 -2.35 14.99 -6.38
C ILE A 785 -2.00 15.22 -4.89
N VAL A 786 -1.32 14.24 -4.27
CA VAL A 786 -0.88 14.32 -2.86
C VAL A 786 0.09 15.48 -2.68
N CYS A 787 1.10 15.59 -3.55
CA CYS A 787 2.06 16.69 -3.49
C CYS A 787 1.36 18.05 -3.69
N SER A 788 0.40 18.14 -4.61
CA SER A 788 -0.37 19.37 -4.82
C SER A 788 -1.18 19.78 -3.59
N ALA A 789 -1.76 18.81 -2.86
CA ALA A 789 -2.47 19.08 -1.61
C ALA A 789 -1.50 19.56 -0.51
N LEU A 790 -0.35 18.88 -0.38
CA LEU A 790 0.70 19.25 0.59
C LEU A 790 1.27 20.65 0.33
N ASP A 791 1.52 21.01 -0.94
CA ASP A 791 2.01 22.34 -1.32
C ASP A 791 1.03 23.43 -0.87
N LYS A 792 -0.29 23.23 -1.09
CA LYS A 792 -1.33 24.15 -0.65
C LYS A 792 -1.37 24.28 0.88
N LEU A 793 -1.42 23.15 1.59
CA LEU A 793 -1.50 23.13 3.07
C LEU A 793 -0.24 23.74 3.71
N SER A 794 0.93 23.58 3.08
CA SER A 794 2.19 24.09 3.60
C SER A 794 2.27 25.61 3.71
N ILE A 795 1.40 26.34 3.00
CA ILE A 795 1.30 27.80 3.05
C ILE A 795 1.01 28.29 4.48
N LEU A 796 0.32 27.47 5.29
CA LEU A 796 0.03 27.77 6.69
C LEU A 796 1.28 27.77 7.59
N GLY A 797 2.39 27.19 7.14
CA GLY A 797 3.63 27.08 7.92
C GLY A 797 3.54 26.13 9.12
N LEU A 798 2.45 25.36 9.25
CA LEU A 798 2.26 24.34 10.26
C LEU A 798 2.87 23.00 9.80
N PRO A 799 3.41 22.17 10.73
CA PRO A 799 3.87 20.84 10.40
C PRO A 799 2.69 19.95 9.98
N ILE A 800 2.86 19.23 8.87
CA ILE A 800 1.89 18.27 8.35
C ILE A 800 2.29 16.87 8.79
N TRP A 801 1.30 16.08 9.24
CA TRP A 801 1.47 14.67 9.56
C TRP A 801 0.46 13.86 8.78
N PHE A 802 0.93 12.77 8.18
CA PHE A 802 0.02 11.70 7.80
C PHE A 802 -0.19 10.80 9.03
N THR A 803 -1.43 10.72 9.50
CA THR A 803 -1.74 10.26 10.86
C THR A 803 -2.27 8.83 10.93
N GLU A 804 -2.83 8.31 9.83
CA GLU A 804 -3.60 7.06 9.77
C GLU A 804 -3.45 6.37 8.38
N VAL A 805 -2.24 6.37 7.82
CA VAL A 805 -2.01 5.87 6.45
C VAL A 805 -2.29 4.38 6.36
N ASP A 806 -3.18 4.02 5.45
CA ASP A 806 -3.35 2.64 5.00
C ASP A 806 -3.78 2.62 3.53
N VAL A 807 -3.39 1.55 2.84
CA VAL A 807 -3.65 1.37 1.40
C VAL A 807 -4.33 0.03 1.23
N SER A 808 -5.58 0.03 0.78
CA SER A 808 -6.33 -1.20 0.56
C SER A 808 -6.28 -1.62 -0.91
N SER A 809 -5.92 -2.88 -1.15
CA SER A 809 -6.09 -3.53 -2.46
C SER A 809 -5.98 -5.05 -2.30
N SER A 810 -6.89 -5.79 -2.93
CA SER A 810 -6.87 -7.26 -2.94
C SER A 810 -5.62 -7.81 -3.64
N ASN A 811 -5.05 -7.08 -4.61
CA ASN A 811 -3.75 -7.41 -5.20
C ASN A 811 -2.64 -6.76 -4.35
N GLU A 812 -1.78 -7.59 -3.74
CA GLU A 812 -0.72 -7.10 -2.85
C GLU A 812 0.37 -6.28 -3.57
N HIS A 813 0.59 -6.49 -4.86
CA HIS A 813 1.56 -5.72 -5.64
C HIS A 813 1.04 -4.31 -5.92
N VAL A 814 -0.25 -4.20 -6.25
CA VAL A 814 -0.92 -2.89 -6.40
C VAL A 814 -0.89 -2.13 -5.07
N ARG A 815 -1.20 -2.82 -3.96
CA ARG A 815 -1.08 -2.27 -2.60
C ARG A 815 0.33 -1.78 -2.29
N ALA A 816 1.34 -2.59 -2.59
CA ALA A 816 2.74 -2.27 -2.34
C ALA A 816 3.22 -1.05 -3.14
N ASP A 817 2.81 -0.97 -4.40
CA ASP A 817 3.15 0.13 -5.30
C ASP A 817 2.56 1.47 -4.84
N ASP A 818 1.29 1.46 -4.43
CA ASP A 818 0.61 2.67 -3.96
C ASP A 818 1.12 3.08 -2.57
N LEU A 819 1.38 2.13 -1.68
CA LEU A 819 2.04 2.43 -0.40
C LEU A 819 3.43 3.04 -0.61
N GLU A 820 4.24 2.49 -1.51
CA GLU A 820 5.55 3.07 -1.83
C GLU A 820 5.42 4.49 -2.36
N ALA A 821 4.48 4.72 -3.29
CA ALA A 821 4.22 6.05 -3.83
C ALA A 821 3.81 7.02 -2.73
N MET A 822 2.84 6.67 -1.89
CA MET A 822 2.34 7.50 -0.80
C MET A 822 3.46 7.89 0.18
N LEU A 823 4.26 6.91 0.62
CA LEU A 823 5.36 7.14 1.54
C LEU A 823 6.48 7.99 0.93
N ARG A 824 6.77 7.84 -0.37
CA ARG A 824 7.76 8.68 -1.07
C ARG A 824 7.26 10.11 -1.24
N GLU A 825 5.99 10.32 -1.57
CA GLU A 825 5.38 11.66 -1.67
C GLU A 825 5.47 12.38 -0.31
N ALA A 826 5.06 11.71 0.77
CA ALA A 826 5.13 12.24 2.12
C ALA A 826 6.58 12.55 2.56
N PHE A 827 7.49 11.58 2.41
CA PHE A 827 8.87 11.72 2.89
C PHE A 827 9.66 12.79 2.11
N ALA A 828 9.34 13.01 0.83
CA ALA A 828 10.01 13.99 0.00
C ALA A 828 9.51 15.44 0.21
N HIS A 829 8.37 15.65 0.86
CA HIS A 829 7.78 16.98 1.04
C HIS A 829 8.30 17.68 2.31
N PRO A 830 8.78 18.94 2.26
CA PRO A 830 9.47 19.59 3.39
C PRO A 830 8.57 19.93 4.58
N ALA A 831 7.27 20.15 4.36
CA ALA A 831 6.31 20.44 5.44
C ALA A 831 5.82 19.18 6.17
N VAL A 832 6.06 17.98 5.63
CA VAL A 832 5.67 16.74 6.28
C VAL A 832 6.72 16.40 7.34
N GLU A 833 6.30 16.23 8.58
CA GLU A 833 7.18 15.96 9.72
C GLU A 833 6.93 14.58 10.36
N GLY A 834 5.99 13.78 9.83
CA GLY A 834 5.81 12.40 10.27
C GLY A 834 4.75 11.63 9.50
N VAL A 835 4.85 10.30 9.53
CA VAL A 835 3.89 9.37 8.94
C VAL A 835 3.57 8.26 9.93
N ILE A 836 2.28 7.96 10.11
CA ILE A 836 1.80 6.87 10.96
C ILE A 836 0.89 5.99 10.12
N LEU A 837 1.15 4.68 10.14
CA LEU A 837 0.30 3.68 9.50
C LEU A 837 -0.89 3.34 10.39
N TRP A 838 -2.08 3.10 9.82
CA TRP A 838 -3.26 2.71 10.59
C TRP A 838 -3.34 1.19 10.82
N GLY A 839 -2.26 0.66 11.39
CA GLY A 839 -2.05 -0.76 11.59
C GLY A 839 -1.15 -1.37 10.51
N PHE A 840 -0.75 -2.62 10.71
CA PHE A 840 0.11 -3.33 9.76
C PHE A 840 -0.09 -4.85 9.74
N TRP A 841 -0.98 -5.41 10.56
CA TRP A 841 -1.15 -6.86 10.73
C TRP A 841 -2.56 -7.28 10.34
N GLU A 842 -2.70 -8.27 9.45
CA GLU A 842 -3.97 -8.64 8.77
C GLU A 842 -5.20 -8.67 9.68
N LEU A 843 -5.14 -9.46 10.77
CA LEU A 843 -6.28 -9.65 11.67
C LEU A 843 -6.53 -8.49 12.64
N PHE A 844 -5.70 -7.44 12.58
CA PHE A 844 -5.80 -6.26 13.43
C PHE A 844 -6.05 -4.96 12.63
N MET A 845 -6.22 -5.07 11.30
CA MET A 845 -6.58 -3.93 10.46
C MET A 845 -8.07 -3.60 10.60
N SER A 846 -8.41 -2.30 10.52
CA SER A 846 -9.80 -1.84 10.35
C SER A 846 -10.29 -1.97 8.91
N ARG A 847 -9.37 -1.91 7.93
CA ARG A 847 -9.64 -2.06 6.50
C ARG A 847 -9.07 -3.39 6.00
N GLU A 848 -9.87 -4.12 5.23
CA GLU A 848 -9.42 -5.36 4.60
C GLU A 848 -8.28 -5.08 3.62
N ASN A 849 -7.40 -6.06 3.44
CA ASN A 849 -6.32 -6.01 2.46
C ASN A 849 -5.45 -4.75 2.58
N ALA A 850 -5.17 -4.26 3.79
CA ALA A 850 -4.37 -3.07 4.05
C ALA A 850 -3.12 -3.32 4.92
N HIS A 851 -2.80 -4.59 5.16
CA HIS A 851 -1.72 -5.02 6.05
C HIS A 851 -0.36 -5.14 5.34
N LEU A 852 0.71 -5.08 6.14
CA LEU A 852 2.10 -5.38 5.75
C LEU A 852 2.49 -6.82 6.09
N VAL A 853 1.87 -7.38 7.12
CA VAL A 853 2.14 -8.69 7.68
C VAL A 853 0.84 -9.49 7.70
N ASN A 854 0.86 -10.67 7.09
CA ASN A 854 -0.29 -11.58 7.05
C ASN A 854 -0.60 -12.11 8.47
N ALA A 855 -1.77 -12.73 8.63
CA ALA A 855 -2.29 -13.16 9.92
C ALA A 855 -1.27 -13.96 10.76
N GLU A 856 -0.48 -14.82 10.12
CA GLU A 856 0.49 -15.73 10.74
C GLU A 856 1.92 -15.18 10.80
N GLY A 857 2.15 -13.90 10.47
CA GLY A 857 3.46 -13.26 10.60
C GLY A 857 4.28 -13.16 9.31
N ASP A 858 3.80 -13.71 8.20
CA ASP A 858 4.47 -13.64 6.90
C ASP A 858 4.42 -12.20 6.35
N ILE A 859 5.59 -11.62 6.03
CA ILE A 859 5.68 -10.27 5.44
C ILE A 859 5.28 -10.34 3.96
N ASN A 860 4.23 -9.61 3.59
CA ASN A 860 3.70 -9.57 2.23
C ASN A 860 4.48 -8.55 1.35
N GLU A 861 4.09 -8.37 0.10
CA GLU A 861 4.81 -7.46 -0.81
C GLU A 861 4.83 -6.00 -0.32
N ALA A 862 3.71 -5.50 0.22
CA ALA A 862 3.65 -4.15 0.77
C ALA A 862 4.59 -3.98 1.97
N GLY A 863 4.66 -4.99 2.84
CA GLY A 863 5.62 -5.02 3.95
C GLY A 863 7.07 -5.07 3.48
N ARG A 864 7.39 -5.85 2.44
CA ARG A 864 8.73 -5.88 1.84
C ARG A 864 9.12 -4.52 1.27
N ARG A 865 8.18 -3.83 0.60
CA ARG A 865 8.38 -2.50 0.03
C ARG A 865 8.62 -1.44 1.10
N TYR A 866 7.83 -1.46 2.17
CA TYR A 866 8.01 -0.59 3.34
C TYR A 866 9.39 -0.78 3.98
N LEU A 867 9.79 -2.03 4.25
CA LEU A 867 11.10 -2.33 4.82
C LEU A 867 12.25 -1.91 3.90
N ALA A 868 12.09 -2.08 2.58
CA ALA A 868 13.07 -1.62 1.60
C ALA A 868 13.23 -0.09 1.63
N LEU A 869 12.14 0.68 1.72
CA LEU A 869 12.20 2.13 1.88
C LEU A 869 12.91 2.54 3.17
N LYS A 870 12.62 1.87 4.29
CA LYS A 870 13.34 2.12 5.55
C LYS A 870 14.84 1.90 5.42
N GLN A 871 15.28 0.89 4.67
CA GLN A 871 16.70 0.66 4.40
C GLN A 871 17.27 1.69 3.42
N GLU A 872 16.52 2.07 2.37
CA GLU A 872 16.89 3.12 1.43
C GLU A 872 17.12 4.47 2.14
N TRP A 873 16.33 4.74 3.18
CA TRP A 873 16.40 5.96 3.98
C TRP A 873 17.36 5.88 5.16
N LEU A 874 18.38 5.02 5.08
CA LEU A 874 19.52 5.00 5.99
C LEU A 874 20.81 5.34 5.25
N SER A 875 21.66 6.13 5.89
CA SER A 875 22.94 6.55 5.32
C SER A 875 24.08 5.66 5.79
N ASN A 876 24.90 5.23 4.85
CA ASN A 876 26.17 4.55 5.11
C ASN A 876 27.24 5.21 4.25
N ALA A 877 28.40 5.49 4.84
CA ALA A 877 29.53 6.07 4.13
C ALA A 877 30.83 5.38 4.58
N HIS A 878 31.79 5.24 3.67
CA HIS A 878 33.10 4.70 3.99
C HIS A 878 34.15 5.35 3.10
N GLY A 879 35.39 5.40 3.59
CA GLY A 879 36.51 5.95 2.85
C GLY A 879 37.72 6.14 3.74
N HIS A 880 38.59 7.07 3.36
CA HIS A 880 39.79 7.43 4.09
C HIS A 880 39.73 8.89 4.51
N ILE A 881 40.43 9.20 5.60
CA ILE A 881 40.67 10.59 6.02
C ILE A 881 41.51 11.29 4.93
N ASP A 882 41.09 12.48 4.50
CA ASP A 882 41.80 13.29 3.53
C ASP A 882 43.06 13.96 4.11
N GLU A 883 43.81 14.67 3.25
CA GLU A 883 45.05 15.37 3.64
C GLU A 883 44.81 16.49 4.67
N GLN A 884 43.57 16.97 4.80
CA GLN A 884 43.18 18.00 5.77
C GLN A 884 42.68 17.39 7.09
N GLY A 885 42.75 16.07 7.26
CA GLY A 885 42.28 15.37 8.45
C GLY A 885 40.76 15.25 8.52
N GLN A 886 40.07 15.24 7.37
CA GLN A 886 38.61 15.27 7.30
C GLN A 886 38.02 14.06 6.56
N PHE A 887 36.77 13.76 6.86
CA PHE A 887 35.93 12.84 6.08
C PHE A 887 34.56 13.46 5.89
N ASN A 888 34.18 13.66 4.62
CA ASN A 888 32.95 14.36 4.24
C ASN A 888 31.94 13.37 3.68
N PHE A 889 30.69 13.49 4.10
CA PHE A 889 29.58 12.73 3.52
C PHE A 889 28.27 13.50 3.69
N ARG A 890 27.23 13.11 2.93
CA ARG A 890 25.88 13.64 3.10
C ARG A 890 24.98 12.54 3.68
N GLY A 891 24.34 12.82 4.82
CA GLY A 891 23.59 11.82 5.58
C GLY A 891 22.18 12.28 5.94
N PHE A 892 21.25 11.32 6.05
CA PHE A 892 19.92 11.54 6.61
C PHE A 892 19.97 12.01 8.06
N HIS A 893 18.98 12.76 8.51
CA HIS A 893 18.91 13.15 9.92
C HIS A 893 18.73 11.93 10.84
N GLY A 894 19.41 11.95 11.99
CA GLY A 894 19.34 10.88 12.98
C GLY A 894 20.68 10.53 13.63
N SER A 895 20.73 9.38 14.29
CA SER A 895 21.90 8.94 15.06
C SER A 895 22.84 8.06 14.23
N TYR A 896 24.14 8.26 14.42
CA TYR A 896 25.21 7.62 13.67
C TYR A 896 26.26 7.02 14.59
N GLU A 897 26.95 6.02 14.06
CA GLU A 897 28.15 5.42 14.60
C GLU A 897 29.27 5.55 13.56
N VAL A 898 30.45 6.01 13.98
CA VAL A 898 31.66 6.03 13.17
C VAL A 898 32.71 5.11 13.77
N ASP A 899 33.19 4.19 12.94
CA ASP A 899 34.34 3.33 13.19
C ASP A 899 35.56 3.89 12.45
N VAL A 900 36.63 4.18 13.20
CA VAL A 900 37.94 4.59 12.67
C VAL A 900 38.93 3.48 12.93
N ALA A 901 39.52 2.93 11.87
CA ALA A 901 40.58 1.93 11.97
C ALA A 901 41.93 2.55 11.60
N THR A 902 42.83 2.58 12.57
CA THR A 902 44.24 2.95 12.44
C THR A 902 45.11 1.69 12.42
N ALA A 903 46.42 1.82 12.15
CA ALA A 903 47.34 0.69 12.12
C ALA A 903 47.44 -0.08 13.46
N SER A 904 47.07 0.53 14.58
CA SER A 904 47.22 -0.02 15.93
C SER A 904 45.92 -0.13 16.73
N LYS A 905 44.83 0.54 16.33
CA LYS A 905 43.59 0.63 17.11
C LYS A 905 42.34 0.86 16.25
N LYS A 906 41.22 0.29 16.70
CA LYS A 906 39.87 0.63 16.24
C LYS A 906 39.17 1.51 17.27
N ILE A 907 38.58 2.61 16.83
CA ILE A 907 37.84 3.58 17.66
C ILE A 907 36.42 3.68 17.15
N THR A 908 35.44 3.61 18.06
CA THR A 908 34.02 3.76 17.74
C THR A 908 33.45 4.95 18.50
N LYS A 909 32.76 5.84 17.81
CA LYS A 909 32.09 7.03 18.38
C LYS A 909 30.69 7.16 17.82
N THR A 910 29.77 7.72 18.61
CA THR A 910 28.41 8.05 18.17
C THR A 910 28.23 9.56 18.05
N PHE A 911 27.37 9.98 17.13
CA PHE A 911 26.99 11.38 16.94
C PHE A 911 25.58 11.49 16.34
N VAL A 912 25.02 12.69 16.34
CA VAL A 912 23.68 12.98 15.78
C VAL A 912 23.84 13.97 14.63
N VAL A 913 23.08 13.74 13.56
CA VAL A 913 22.92 14.67 12.44
C VAL A 913 21.54 15.28 12.53
N ASP A 914 21.46 16.53 13.01
CA ASP A 914 20.22 17.29 13.12
C ASP A 914 19.89 18.03 11.82
N LYS A 915 18.61 18.39 11.64
CA LYS A 915 18.14 19.23 10.53
C LYS A 915 18.88 20.57 10.52
N GLY A 916 19.32 21.02 9.34
CA GLY A 916 19.94 22.33 9.16
C GLY A 916 20.55 22.51 7.77
N ASP A 917 20.69 23.77 7.36
CA ASP A 917 21.12 24.14 5.99
C ASP A 917 22.65 24.12 5.82
N ASP A 918 23.39 24.50 6.86
CA ASP A 918 24.85 24.53 6.85
C ASP A 918 25.46 23.14 7.11
N ALA A 919 26.66 22.89 6.59
CA ALA A 919 27.39 21.65 6.87
C ALA A 919 27.64 21.47 8.37
N LEU A 920 27.34 20.28 8.89
CA LEU A 920 27.55 19.93 10.30
C LEU A 920 29.01 19.47 10.51
N VAL A 921 29.76 20.20 11.33
CA VAL A 921 31.15 19.86 11.66
C VAL A 921 31.22 19.13 12.99
N ILE A 922 31.84 17.96 13.01
CA ILE A 922 31.97 17.10 14.20
C ILE A 922 33.43 16.75 14.42
N SER A 923 33.96 17.07 15.60
CA SER A 923 35.32 16.67 15.99
C SER A 923 35.32 15.26 16.57
N ILE A 924 36.22 14.41 16.05
CA ILE A 924 36.45 13.04 16.50
C ILE A 924 37.89 12.96 17.01
N ASP A 925 38.05 12.85 18.32
CA ASP A 925 39.36 12.63 18.92
C ASP A 925 39.75 11.15 18.75
N THR A 926 40.86 10.92 18.03
CA THR A 926 41.41 9.58 17.72
C THR A 926 42.56 9.20 18.64
#